data_AF-A0A946HD17-F1
#
_entry.id   AF-A0A946HD17-F1
#
_cell.length_a   1.000
_cell.length_b   1.000
_cell.length_c   1.000
_cell.angle_alpha   90.00
_cell.angle_beta   90.00
_cell.angle_gamma   90.00
#
_symmetry.space_group_name_H-M   'P 1'
#
loop_
_entity.id
_entity.type
_entity.pdbx_description
1 polymer ?
#
loop_
_entity_poly.entity_id
_entity_poly.type
_entity_poly.pdbx_seq_one_letter_code
_entity_poly.pdbx_strand_id
1 'polypeptide(L)'
;MFRTMFLLIKLAIALLIISVIGLICIVTFVDPNQYKNDISNLLEKATHRKVNIYGNLQWSLTPHLSINAQNLSLGNSQGFEGPLLTIKDANIQIVPLELIKGKLVVNGLDIQGLAIKIIIDKSGASNLDDIFNFINSEKLIQSKSELNKHLSIASSQSVLFKKVKLNKVKLLYENEQTKQNWVVNLNAQTTNLELKKYLKSLPSIHIEGEHIDIKNPKYMRMQVKGTIQYLITENSLKLTDFGIHWNDVQTIVNGKISIFKRKDNFKISVQAKSINETLKNLELRVLPTDTTDILFNASISIDDDELVLNTFKLKLNNNEKYTGHTNLPFDKKQPISLNIESFTGNLRTINNFHTGLISISSRIYPIDSFIPKDRSIKARLTAYSFAINNTFSLDSMHSKFEYNNELLQLSSFSIEAINSNLQATGVINFNKSTPSAAFSIKSSNLSMSDISSLLKFSSPVSGRAQAIINCSVDNLNLYKWATTVSGSAQLDIEEGIFSGYSMNTILEKSTASLKAIDGYIKDSDNESLQKTFDKTITPEINNPENKTNFNQAIVDMNFSKGNYNLRTMKIVSDNFSLSGSTTISLTDKKVSGKLDLTTSSFKDAINLNLDNTKSDFFIGGKPAGLTFYLDDTRLLKRSAWLLQRNIDQEHTKSLIEGLVNSVPNTENE
;
A
#
# COMPACT_ATOMS: atom_id res chain seq x y z
N MET A 1 5.20 78.20 -34.28
CA MET A 1 5.03 76.99 -33.44
C MET A 1 3.88 77.13 -32.43
N PHE A 2 3.80 78.19 -31.62
CA PHE A 2 2.71 78.37 -30.64
C PHE A 2 1.30 78.60 -31.25
N ARG A 3 1.20 79.32 -32.38
CA ARG A 3 -0.09 79.55 -33.07
C ARG A 3 -0.72 78.28 -33.65
N THR A 4 0.09 77.39 -34.22
CA THR A 4 -0.37 76.11 -34.77
C THR A 4 -0.74 75.13 -33.64
N MET A 5 -0.02 75.15 -32.52
CA MET A 5 -0.35 74.37 -31.33
C MET A 5 -1.69 74.78 -30.70
N PHE A 6 -1.98 76.08 -30.60
CA PHE A 6 -3.24 76.59 -30.07
C PHE A 6 -4.45 76.27 -30.98
N LEU A 7 -4.23 76.24 -32.29
CA LEU A 7 -5.26 75.89 -33.28
C LEU A 7 -5.57 74.39 -33.24
N LEU A 8 -4.56 73.53 -33.07
CA LEU A 8 -4.74 72.09 -32.85
C LEU A 8 -5.46 71.77 -31.54
N ILE A 9 -5.15 72.51 -30.46
CA ILE A 9 -5.85 72.36 -29.17
C ILE A 9 -7.32 72.80 -29.28
N LYS A 10 -7.61 73.92 -29.94
CA LYS A 10 -9.00 74.38 -30.18
C LYS A 10 -9.78 73.39 -31.05
N LEU A 11 -9.15 72.84 -32.08
CA LEU A 11 -9.76 71.83 -32.94
C LEU A 11 -10.04 70.53 -32.18
N ALA A 12 -9.11 70.08 -31.34
CA ALA A 12 -9.28 68.93 -30.47
C ALA A 12 -10.42 69.13 -29.46
N ILE A 13 -10.51 70.31 -28.84
CA ILE A 13 -11.60 70.66 -27.90
C ILE A 13 -12.94 70.74 -28.64
N ALA A 14 -13.00 71.35 -29.82
CA ALA A 14 -14.23 71.41 -30.61
C ALA A 14 -14.71 70.01 -31.02
N LEU A 15 -13.79 69.13 -31.44
CA LEU A 15 -14.09 67.74 -31.78
C LEU A 15 -14.55 66.94 -30.55
N LEU A 16 -13.95 67.18 -29.38
CA LEU A 16 -14.38 66.59 -28.11
C LEU A 16 -15.82 67.01 -27.78
N ILE A 17 -16.15 68.30 -27.87
CA ILE A 17 -17.49 68.84 -27.59
C ILE A 17 -18.53 68.21 -28.53
N ILE A 18 -18.23 68.13 -29.83
CA ILE A 18 -19.10 67.50 -30.83
C ILE A 18 -19.31 66.01 -30.49
N SER A 19 -18.26 65.31 -30.08
CA SER A 19 -18.35 63.90 -29.66
C SER A 19 -19.23 63.71 -28.43
N VAL A 20 -19.14 64.62 -27.45
CA VAL A 20 -19.96 64.57 -26.22
C VAL A 20 -21.43 64.84 -26.54
N ILE A 21 -21.72 65.85 -27.36
CA ILE A 21 -23.09 66.17 -27.80
C ILE A 21 -23.69 65.00 -28.58
N GLY A 22 -22.94 64.39 -29.50
CA GLY A 22 -23.38 63.20 -30.23
C GLY A 22 -23.74 62.03 -29.32
N LEU A 23 -22.95 61.81 -28.26
CA LEU A 23 -23.23 60.78 -27.26
C LEU A 23 -24.52 61.07 -26.48
N ILE A 24 -24.73 62.33 -26.06
CA ILE A 24 -25.94 62.76 -25.35
C ILE A 24 -27.16 62.51 -26.24
N CYS A 25 -27.11 62.92 -27.51
CA CYS A 25 -28.21 62.70 -28.45
C CYS A 25 -28.56 61.21 -28.61
N ILE A 26 -27.58 60.31 -28.72
CA ILE A 26 -27.84 58.86 -28.82
C ILE A 26 -28.57 58.36 -27.57
N VAL A 27 -28.12 58.76 -26.38
CA VAL A 27 -28.70 58.30 -25.10
C VAL A 27 -30.11 58.87 -24.88
N THR A 28 -30.39 60.10 -25.36
CA THR A 28 -31.69 60.75 -25.15
C THR A 28 -32.75 60.40 -26.20
N PHE A 29 -32.36 60.21 -27.47
CA PHE A 29 -33.32 59.99 -28.56
C PHE A 29 -33.56 58.51 -28.89
N VAL A 30 -32.69 57.60 -28.46
CA VAL A 30 -32.84 56.15 -28.72
C VAL A 30 -33.14 55.43 -27.41
N ASP A 31 -34.38 54.97 -27.23
CA ASP A 31 -34.75 54.11 -26.10
C ASP A 31 -34.45 52.64 -26.45
N PRO A 32 -33.47 51.99 -25.79
CA PRO A 32 -33.12 50.61 -26.08
C PRO A 32 -34.26 49.64 -25.75
N ASN A 33 -35.22 50.01 -24.90
CA ASN A 33 -36.35 49.15 -24.52
C ASN A 33 -37.32 48.90 -25.69
N GLN A 34 -37.35 49.77 -26.69
CA GLN A 34 -38.19 49.58 -27.89
C GLN A 34 -37.79 48.34 -28.70
N TYR A 35 -36.52 47.92 -28.59
CA TYR A 35 -35.96 46.79 -29.33
C TYR A 35 -35.98 45.46 -28.56
N LYS A 36 -36.55 45.41 -27.34
CA LYS A 36 -36.58 44.20 -26.51
C LYS A 36 -37.17 43.00 -27.26
N ASN A 37 -38.33 43.18 -27.89
CA ASN A 37 -39.03 42.11 -28.58
C ASN A 37 -38.23 41.62 -29.80
N ASP A 38 -37.63 42.54 -30.55
CA ASP A 38 -36.81 42.20 -31.72
C ASP A 38 -35.55 41.42 -31.31
N ILE A 39 -34.88 41.86 -30.24
CA ILE A 39 -33.71 41.18 -29.68
C ILE A 39 -34.09 39.78 -29.17
N SER A 40 -35.19 39.66 -28.42
CA SER A 40 -35.71 38.36 -27.97
C SER A 40 -35.98 37.44 -29.16
N ASN A 41 -36.74 37.89 -30.16
CA ASN A 41 -37.07 37.09 -31.34
C ASN A 41 -35.82 36.65 -32.14
N LEU A 42 -34.82 37.52 -32.25
CA LEU A 42 -33.55 37.19 -32.90
C LEU A 42 -32.77 36.14 -32.11
N LEU A 43 -32.69 36.29 -30.79
CA LEU A 43 -32.03 35.32 -29.92
C LEU A 43 -32.76 33.97 -29.95
N GLU A 44 -34.09 33.95 -29.91
CA GLU A 44 -34.88 32.73 -30.00
C GLU A 44 -34.64 31.96 -31.29
N LYS A 45 -34.57 32.67 -32.42
CA LYS A 45 -34.22 32.06 -33.72
C LYS A 45 -32.82 31.48 -33.73
N ALA A 46 -31.87 32.10 -33.02
CA ALA A 46 -30.48 31.65 -32.96
C ALA A 46 -30.26 30.50 -31.97
N THR A 47 -30.99 30.48 -30.85
CA THR A 47 -30.84 29.48 -29.78
C THR A 47 -31.85 28.34 -29.87
N HIS A 48 -32.85 28.44 -30.75
CA HIS A 48 -34.00 27.53 -30.83
C HIS A 48 -34.75 27.37 -29.50
N ARG A 49 -34.66 28.38 -28.63
CA ARG A 49 -35.17 28.35 -27.26
C ARG A 49 -35.69 29.72 -26.90
N LYS A 50 -36.80 29.77 -26.15
CA LYS A 50 -37.46 31.01 -25.74
C LYS A 50 -36.49 31.94 -24.98
N VAL A 51 -36.46 33.24 -25.27
CA VAL A 51 -35.56 34.22 -24.64
C VAL A 51 -36.39 35.37 -24.09
N ASN A 52 -36.39 35.52 -22.77
CA ASN A 52 -37.11 36.58 -22.10
C ASN A 52 -36.13 37.61 -21.52
N ILE A 53 -36.41 38.90 -21.76
CA ILE A 53 -35.71 40.04 -21.13
C ILE A 53 -36.69 40.69 -20.15
N TYR A 54 -36.65 40.28 -18.87
CA TYR A 54 -37.62 40.75 -17.87
C TYR A 54 -37.30 42.15 -17.34
N GLY A 55 -36.01 42.49 -17.21
CA GLY A 55 -35.56 43.80 -16.74
C GLY A 55 -35.50 44.86 -17.84
N ASN A 56 -35.06 46.08 -17.50
CA ASN A 56 -34.90 47.16 -18.47
C ASN A 56 -33.56 47.05 -19.22
N LEU A 57 -33.57 47.48 -20.48
CA LEU A 57 -32.35 47.79 -21.23
C LEU A 57 -32.00 49.25 -20.89
N GLN A 58 -30.77 49.49 -20.44
CA GLN A 58 -30.33 50.83 -20.07
C GLN A 58 -29.02 51.17 -20.76
N TRP A 59 -28.90 52.43 -21.21
CA TRP A 59 -27.61 52.96 -21.60
C TRP A 59 -26.71 53.09 -20.37
N SER A 60 -25.46 52.69 -20.51
CA SER A 60 -24.43 52.86 -19.50
C SER A 60 -23.16 53.40 -20.14
N LEU A 61 -22.57 54.41 -19.48
CA LEU A 61 -21.38 55.11 -19.95
C LEU A 61 -20.21 54.82 -19.01
N THR A 62 -19.46 53.76 -19.30
CA THR A 62 -18.31 53.30 -18.48
C THR A 62 -17.07 53.20 -19.37
N PRO A 63 -16.16 54.20 -19.33
CA PRO A 63 -15.25 54.66 -20.41
C PRO A 63 -15.62 54.48 -21.91
N HIS A 64 -16.67 53.72 -22.21
CA HIS A 64 -17.20 53.26 -23.48
C HIS A 64 -18.74 53.26 -23.36
N LEU A 65 -19.44 53.39 -24.48
CA LEU A 65 -20.89 53.29 -24.53
C LEU A 65 -21.31 51.81 -24.44
N SER A 66 -22.30 51.51 -23.62
CA SER A 66 -22.76 50.14 -23.39
C SER A 66 -24.26 50.05 -23.14
N ILE A 67 -24.83 48.87 -23.41
CA ILE A 67 -26.22 48.51 -23.11
C ILE A 67 -26.18 47.50 -21.96
N ASN A 68 -26.74 47.87 -20.81
CA ASN A 68 -26.96 46.97 -19.70
C ASN A 68 -28.34 46.33 -19.82
N ALA A 69 -28.37 45.00 -19.87
CA ALA A 69 -29.58 44.19 -19.91
C ALA A 69 -29.73 43.41 -18.61
N GLN A 70 -30.87 43.57 -17.94
CA GLN A 70 -31.13 42.97 -16.63
C GLN A 70 -32.14 41.82 -16.73
N ASN A 71 -31.96 40.80 -15.87
CA ASN A 71 -32.87 39.67 -15.70
C ASN A 71 -33.22 38.98 -17.03
N LEU A 72 -32.20 38.47 -17.70
CA LEU A 72 -32.34 37.68 -18.92
C LEU A 72 -32.58 36.22 -18.57
N SER A 73 -33.40 35.53 -19.36
CA SER A 73 -33.69 34.11 -19.20
C SER A 73 -33.78 33.41 -20.54
N LEU A 74 -33.14 32.25 -20.65
CA LEU A 74 -33.25 31.31 -21.75
C LEU A 74 -34.06 30.10 -21.29
N GLY A 75 -35.09 29.76 -22.05
CA GLY A 75 -35.97 28.62 -21.81
C GLY A 75 -35.24 27.29 -21.92
N ASN A 76 -35.79 26.27 -21.26
CA ASN A 76 -35.28 24.91 -21.39
C ASN A 76 -35.77 24.23 -22.66
N SER A 77 -35.19 23.06 -22.98
CA SER A 77 -35.71 22.20 -24.05
C SER A 77 -37.08 21.63 -23.66
N GLN A 78 -37.83 21.17 -24.66
CA GLN A 78 -39.14 20.59 -24.43
C GLN A 78 -39.05 19.37 -23.49
N GLY A 79 -39.92 19.33 -22.48
CA GLY A 79 -39.94 18.27 -21.46
C GLY A 79 -39.17 18.60 -20.18
N PHE A 80 -38.45 19.73 -20.12
CA PHE A 80 -37.72 20.15 -18.92
C PHE A 80 -38.31 21.44 -18.33
N GLU A 81 -38.44 21.46 -17.00
CA GLU A 81 -39.01 22.61 -16.29
C GLU A 81 -37.98 23.70 -15.97
N GLY A 82 -38.47 24.95 -15.86
CA GLY A 82 -37.68 26.13 -15.51
C GLY A 82 -36.81 26.68 -16.66
N PRO A 83 -36.01 27.72 -16.40
CA PRO A 83 -35.06 28.23 -17.40
C PRO A 83 -33.78 27.38 -17.44
N LEU A 84 -33.24 27.14 -18.64
CA LEU A 84 -31.91 26.57 -18.81
C LEU A 84 -30.85 27.52 -18.24
N LEU A 85 -30.98 28.80 -18.56
CA LEU A 85 -29.97 29.80 -18.25
C LEU A 85 -30.64 31.10 -17.82
N THR A 86 -30.10 31.74 -16.78
CA THR A 86 -30.49 33.07 -16.34
C THR A 86 -29.28 33.95 -16.19
N ILE A 87 -29.41 35.24 -16.47
CA ILE A 87 -28.36 36.24 -16.26
C ILE A 87 -28.98 37.40 -15.50
N LYS A 88 -28.35 37.77 -14.38
CA LYS A 88 -28.79 38.92 -13.59
C LYS A 88 -28.51 40.23 -14.34
N ASP A 89 -27.28 40.43 -14.79
CA ASP A 89 -26.86 41.64 -15.51
C ASP A 89 -25.92 41.27 -16.66
N ALA A 90 -26.20 41.77 -17.87
CA ALA A 90 -25.31 41.66 -19.02
C ALA A 90 -24.98 43.07 -19.55
N ASN A 91 -23.72 43.49 -19.44
CA ASN A 91 -23.25 44.76 -19.94
C ASN A 91 -22.56 44.57 -21.29
N ILE A 92 -23.21 45.04 -22.36
CA ILE A 92 -22.78 44.88 -23.74
C ILE A 92 -22.14 46.20 -24.20
N GLN A 93 -20.83 46.24 -24.29
CA GLN A 93 -20.07 47.41 -24.76
C GLN A 93 -20.13 47.46 -26.27
N ILE A 94 -20.59 48.59 -26.81
CA ILE A 94 -20.77 48.79 -28.25
C ILE A 94 -19.78 49.83 -28.79
N VAL A 95 -19.55 49.82 -30.11
CA VAL A 95 -18.73 50.82 -30.79
C VAL A 95 -19.64 51.86 -31.46
N PRO A 96 -19.73 53.10 -30.95
CA PRO A 96 -20.66 54.11 -31.47
C PRO A 96 -20.46 54.42 -32.95
N LEU A 97 -19.20 54.53 -33.39
CA LEU A 97 -18.86 54.83 -34.78
C LEU A 97 -19.37 53.76 -35.76
N GLU A 98 -19.38 52.50 -35.34
CA GLU A 98 -19.89 51.40 -36.17
C GLU A 98 -21.42 51.35 -36.16
N LEU A 99 -22.05 51.70 -35.03
CA LEU A 99 -23.51 51.79 -34.94
C LEU A 99 -24.07 52.86 -35.88
N ILE A 100 -23.39 54.02 -36.00
CA ILE A 100 -23.74 55.08 -36.96
C ILE A 100 -23.64 54.58 -38.41
N LYS A 101 -22.74 53.63 -38.70
CA LYS A 101 -22.62 52.96 -40.02
C LYS A 101 -23.62 51.80 -40.19
N GLY A 102 -24.57 51.63 -39.27
CA GLY A 102 -25.56 50.55 -39.28
C GLY A 102 -25.02 49.18 -38.85
N LYS A 103 -23.82 49.12 -38.25
CA LYS A 103 -23.15 47.88 -37.83
C LYS A 103 -23.08 47.78 -36.32
N LEU A 104 -23.66 46.71 -35.76
CA LEU A 104 -23.51 46.41 -34.34
C LEU A 104 -22.17 45.68 -34.08
N VAL A 105 -21.20 46.39 -33.51
CA VAL A 105 -19.91 45.82 -33.11
C VAL A 105 -19.80 45.86 -31.58
N VAL A 106 -19.56 44.69 -30.98
CA VAL A 106 -19.49 44.51 -29.52
C VAL A 106 -18.03 44.45 -29.06
N ASN A 107 -17.57 45.53 -28.44
CA ASN A 107 -16.19 45.61 -27.93
C ASN A 107 -15.99 44.74 -26.68
N GLY A 108 -17.03 44.48 -25.91
CA GLY A 108 -16.95 43.74 -24.67
C GLY A 108 -18.32 43.28 -24.17
N LEU A 109 -18.35 42.14 -23.49
CA LEU A 109 -19.54 41.59 -22.84
C LEU A 109 -19.17 41.25 -21.40
N ASP A 110 -19.78 41.90 -20.41
CA ASP A 110 -19.58 41.59 -18.98
C ASP A 110 -20.89 41.06 -18.41
N ILE A 111 -20.91 39.77 -18.07
CA ILE A 111 -22.06 39.07 -17.52
C ILE A 111 -21.85 38.88 -16.02
N GLN A 112 -22.83 39.27 -15.23
CA GLN A 112 -22.87 39.03 -13.78
C GLN A 112 -24.05 38.14 -13.41
N GLY A 113 -23.81 37.19 -12.51
CA GLY A 113 -24.86 36.33 -11.96
C GLY A 113 -25.45 35.37 -13.00
N LEU A 114 -24.61 34.80 -13.88
CA LEU A 114 -25.02 33.76 -14.82
C LEU A 114 -25.34 32.47 -14.06
N ALA A 115 -26.57 31.97 -14.12
CA ALA A 115 -26.91 30.65 -13.59
C ALA A 115 -27.35 29.70 -14.70
N ILE A 116 -26.76 28.52 -14.79
CA ILE A 116 -27.08 27.48 -15.77
C ILE A 116 -27.60 26.25 -15.04
N LYS A 117 -28.73 25.69 -15.50
CA LYS A 117 -29.35 24.48 -14.96
C LYS A 117 -29.21 23.32 -15.94
N ILE A 118 -28.45 22.30 -15.57
CA ILE A 118 -28.26 21.05 -16.30
C ILE A 118 -29.09 19.96 -15.59
N ILE A 119 -29.94 19.26 -16.33
CA ILE A 119 -30.84 18.25 -15.79
C ILE A 119 -30.68 16.97 -16.62
N ILE A 120 -30.48 15.84 -15.94
CA ILE A 120 -30.62 14.50 -16.51
C ILE A 120 -31.91 13.92 -15.95
N ASP A 121 -32.87 13.62 -16.84
CA ASP A 121 -34.15 13.06 -16.47
C ASP A 121 -34.05 11.56 -16.10
N LYS A 122 -35.17 10.95 -15.70
CA LYS A 122 -35.22 9.51 -15.35
C LYS A 122 -34.86 8.57 -16.50
N SER A 123 -35.04 9.00 -17.75
CA SER A 123 -34.68 8.22 -18.94
C SER A 123 -33.18 8.29 -19.27
N GLY A 124 -32.46 9.24 -18.66
CA GLY A 124 -31.05 9.49 -18.90
C GLY A 124 -30.82 10.57 -19.96
N ALA A 125 -31.88 11.20 -20.48
CA ALA A 125 -31.79 12.29 -21.43
C ALA A 125 -31.42 13.59 -20.71
N SER A 126 -30.57 14.39 -21.34
CA SER A 126 -30.11 15.67 -20.83
C SER A 126 -30.87 16.84 -21.46
N ASN A 127 -31.12 17.87 -20.67
CA ASN A 127 -31.70 19.12 -21.16
C ASN A 127 -30.78 19.94 -22.09
N LEU A 128 -29.59 19.41 -22.41
CA LEU A 128 -28.63 19.97 -23.37
C LEU A 128 -28.48 19.14 -24.65
N ASP A 129 -29.16 17.99 -24.77
CA ASP A 129 -28.95 17.06 -25.88
C ASP A 129 -29.30 17.67 -27.24
N ASP A 130 -30.34 18.50 -27.32
CA ASP A 130 -30.70 19.27 -28.52
C ASP A 130 -29.57 20.20 -28.99
N ILE A 131 -28.90 20.87 -28.06
CA ILE A 131 -27.76 21.75 -28.34
C ILE A 131 -26.56 20.93 -28.82
N PHE A 132 -26.24 19.82 -28.14
CA PHE A 132 -25.12 18.96 -28.54
C PHE A 132 -25.35 18.28 -29.89
N ASN A 133 -26.57 17.79 -30.15
CA ASN A 133 -26.95 17.18 -31.42
C ASN A 133 -26.94 18.20 -32.56
N PHE A 134 -27.36 19.44 -32.31
CA PHE A 134 -27.23 20.53 -33.27
C PHE A 134 -25.77 20.78 -33.64
N ILE A 135 -24.87 20.87 -32.65
CA ILE A 135 -23.43 21.09 -32.87
C ILE A 135 -22.77 19.91 -33.60
N ASN A 136 -23.16 18.66 -33.28
CA ASN A 136 -22.55 17.45 -33.83
C ASN A 136 -23.14 16.98 -35.16
N SER A 137 -24.26 17.53 -35.62
CA SER A 137 -24.87 17.13 -36.88
C SER A 137 -23.98 17.50 -38.08
N GLU A 138 -23.58 16.50 -38.89
CA GLU A 138 -22.82 16.67 -40.15
C GLU A 138 -23.51 17.61 -41.16
N LYS A 139 -24.79 17.94 -40.93
CA LYS A 139 -25.52 18.98 -41.65
C LYS A 139 -24.88 20.37 -41.56
N LEU A 140 -24.01 20.67 -40.58
CA LEU A 140 -23.25 21.93 -40.55
C LEU A 140 -22.12 21.98 -41.61
N ILE A 141 -21.67 20.84 -42.15
CA ILE A 141 -20.62 20.80 -43.19
C ILE A 141 -21.23 21.03 -44.58
N GLN A 142 -22.44 20.51 -44.86
CA GLN A 142 -23.18 20.83 -46.10
C GLN A 142 -23.90 22.19 -46.01
N SER A 143 -24.40 22.59 -44.84
CA SER A 143 -24.96 23.92 -44.62
C SER A 143 -23.91 25.02 -44.76
N LYS A 144 -22.61 24.79 -44.51
CA LYS A 144 -21.57 25.80 -44.84
C LYS A 144 -21.54 26.19 -46.32
N SER A 145 -21.96 25.31 -47.24
CA SER A 145 -22.01 25.59 -48.68
C SER A 145 -23.24 26.43 -49.08
N GLU A 146 -24.41 26.18 -48.49
CA GLU A 146 -25.65 26.94 -48.75
C GLU A 146 -25.80 28.19 -47.85
N LEU A 147 -25.30 28.15 -46.62
CA LEU A 147 -25.21 29.28 -45.70
C LEU A 147 -24.23 30.32 -46.25
N ASN A 148 -23.12 29.93 -46.91
CA ASN A 148 -22.27 30.89 -47.63
C ASN A 148 -22.97 31.53 -48.86
N LYS A 149 -24.01 30.90 -49.40
CA LYS A 149 -24.80 31.43 -50.52
C LYS A 149 -25.95 32.35 -50.06
N HIS A 150 -26.48 32.15 -48.84
CA HIS A 150 -27.52 33.00 -48.24
C HIS A 150 -27.01 34.01 -47.19
N LEU A 151 -25.75 33.91 -46.72
CA LEU A 151 -25.09 34.91 -45.87
C LEU A 151 -24.68 36.18 -46.63
N SER A 152 -24.81 36.24 -47.96
CA SER A 152 -24.63 37.48 -48.72
C SER A 152 -25.74 38.51 -48.48
N ILE A 153 -26.88 38.12 -47.87
CA ILE A 153 -27.97 39.04 -47.52
C ILE A 153 -28.06 39.28 -46.00
N ALA A 154 -27.51 38.40 -45.16
CA ALA A 154 -27.39 38.60 -43.71
C ALA A 154 -25.99 39.11 -43.25
N SER A 155 -25.05 39.36 -44.18
CA SER A 155 -23.67 39.79 -43.89
C SER A 155 -23.51 41.26 -43.45
N SER A 156 -24.60 42.02 -43.34
CA SER A 156 -24.52 43.41 -42.87
C SER A 156 -24.36 43.55 -41.35
N GLN A 157 -24.58 42.49 -40.55
CA GLN A 157 -24.51 42.56 -39.08
C GLN A 157 -23.83 41.32 -38.47
N SER A 158 -22.52 41.17 -38.69
CA SER A 158 -21.72 40.22 -37.92
C SER A 158 -21.40 40.81 -36.55
N VAL A 159 -21.98 40.25 -35.49
CA VAL A 159 -21.65 40.66 -34.11
C VAL A 159 -20.26 40.11 -33.78
N LEU A 160 -19.26 40.98 -33.80
CA LEU A 160 -17.90 40.68 -33.37
C LEU A 160 -17.80 40.98 -31.87
N PHE A 161 -17.45 39.97 -31.05
CA PHE A 161 -17.10 40.14 -29.63
C PHE A 161 -15.58 40.22 -29.50
N LYS A 162 -15.03 41.25 -28.86
CA LYS A 162 -13.59 41.36 -28.58
C LYS A 162 -13.19 40.90 -27.17
N LYS A 163 -14.10 40.98 -26.18
CA LYS A 163 -13.86 40.61 -24.78
C LYS A 163 -15.13 40.03 -24.13
N VAL A 164 -15.01 38.98 -23.31
CA VAL A 164 -16.13 38.44 -22.50
C VAL A 164 -15.68 38.26 -21.05
N LYS A 165 -16.45 38.73 -20.06
CA LYS A 165 -16.18 38.55 -18.63
C LYS A 165 -17.40 37.90 -17.97
N LEU A 166 -17.21 36.88 -17.15
CA LEU A 166 -18.27 36.18 -16.43
C LEU A 166 -18.00 36.22 -14.92
N ASN A 167 -18.81 36.98 -14.18
CA ASN A 167 -18.67 37.11 -12.72
C ASN A 167 -19.83 36.39 -12.01
N LYS A 168 -19.54 35.66 -10.93
CA LYS A 168 -20.55 34.96 -10.10
C LYS A 168 -21.41 33.99 -10.92
N VAL A 169 -20.76 33.09 -11.66
CA VAL A 169 -21.42 32.03 -12.41
C VAL A 169 -21.87 30.93 -11.44
N LYS A 170 -23.06 30.37 -11.64
CA LYS A 170 -23.62 29.29 -10.84
C LYS A 170 -24.09 28.17 -11.76
N LEU A 171 -23.50 26.99 -11.65
CA LEU A 171 -23.97 25.79 -12.33
C LEU A 171 -24.80 24.98 -11.34
N LEU A 172 -25.99 24.60 -11.78
CA LEU A 172 -26.90 23.70 -11.08
C LEU A 172 -26.94 22.43 -11.91
N TYR A 173 -26.55 21.29 -11.36
CA TYR A 173 -26.68 20.00 -12.01
C TYR A 173 -27.59 19.10 -11.17
N GLU A 174 -28.56 18.49 -11.83
CA GLU A 174 -29.58 17.65 -11.23
C GLU A 174 -29.66 16.34 -12.03
N ASN A 175 -29.51 15.21 -11.35
CA ASN A 175 -29.64 13.89 -11.96
C ASN A 175 -30.75 13.11 -11.27
N GLU A 176 -31.86 12.93 -11.98
CA GLU A 176 -33.05 12.27 -11.46
C GLU A 176 -32.90 10.74 -11.35
N GLN A 177 -31.98 10.14 -12.12
CA GLN A 177 -31.67 8.70 -12.05
C GLN A 177 -30.88 8.37 -10.78
N THR A 178 -29.81 9.13 -10.51
CA THR A 178 -28.91 8.88 -9.37
C THR A 178 -29.34 9.62 -8.10
N LYS A 179 -30.35 10.50 -8.18
CA LYS A 179 -30.80 11.41 -7.11
C LYS A 179 -29.69 12.35 -6.62
N GLN A 180 -28.76 12.69 -7.50
CA GLN A 180 -27.63 13.58 -7.21
C GLN A 180 -27.96 15.01 -7.61
N ASN A 181 -27.62 15.96 -6.73
CA ASN A 181 -27.78 17.39 -6.98
C ASN A 181 -26.46 18.11 -6.65
N TRP A 182 -25.98 18.91 -7.59
CA TRP A 182 -24.70 19.61 -7.49
C TRP A 182 -24.90 21.09 -7.75
N VAL A 183 -24.34 21.93 -6.89
CA VAL A 183 -24.28 23.38 -7.10
C VAL A 183 -22.80 23.76 -7.16
N VAL A 184 -22.38 24.35 -8.27
CA VAL A 184 -21.01 24.80 -8.49
C VAL A 184 -21.04 26.31 -8.68
N ASN A 185 -20.46 27.05 -7.74
CA ASN A 185 -20.24 28.48 -7.92
C ASN A 185 -18.86 28.67 -8.56
N LEU A 186 -18.79 29.50 -9.59
CA LEU A 186 -17.61 29.73 -10.43
C LEU A 186 -17.42 31.24 -10.62
N ASN A 187 -16.18 31.71 -10.64
CA ASN A 187 -15.83 33.05 -11.11
C ASN A 187 -14.91 32.89 -12.32
N ALA A 188 -15.33 33.29 -13.51
CA ALA A 188 -14.62 33.03 -14.76
C ALA A 188 -14.34 34.33 -15.52
N GLN A 189 -13.12 34.84 -15.40
CA GLN A 189 -12.70 35.98 -16.22
C GLN A 189 -11.99 35.47 -17.47
N THR A 190 -12.53 35.75 -18.66
CA THR A 190 -11.79 35.54 -19.90
C THR A 190 -11.17 36.86 -20.35
N THR A 191 -9.97 36.79 -20.92
CA THR A 191 -9.29 37.94 -21.55
C THR A 191 -9.02 37.60 -23.00
N ASN A 192 -9.44 38.49 -23.92
CA ASN A 192 -9.19 38.43 -25.37
C ASN A 192 -9.79 37.22 -26.12
N LEU A 193 -11.11 37.22 -26.29
CA LEU A 193 -11.82 36.31 -27.21
C LEU A 193 -11.84 36.93 -28.61
N GLU A 194 -10.92 36.54 -29.50
CA GLU A 194 -10.96 36.87 -30.93
C GLU A 194 -11.32 35.63 -31.76
N LEU A 195 -12.62 35.39 -31.99
CA LEU A 195 -13.17 34.18 -32.64
C LEU A 195 -12.48 33.78 -33.98
N LYS A 196 -11.80 34.69 -34.68
CA LYS A 196 -11.06 34.42 -35.94
C LYS A 196 -9.59 33.99 -35.76
N LYS A 197 -8.92 34.27 -34.63
CA LYS A 197 -7.48 34.00 -34.41
C LYS A 197 -7.22 32.72 -33.61
N TYR A 198 -8.23 32.20 -32.91
CA TYR A 198 -8.12 31.10 -31.94
C TYR A 198 -8.54 29.72 -32.48
N LEU A 199 -8.28 29.40 -33.75
CA LEU A 199 -8.57 28.08 -34.32
C LEU A 199 -7.83 26.92 -33.62
N LYS A 200 -6.86 27.19 -32.72
CA LYS A 200 -6.07 26.17 -31.99
C LYS A 200 -6.46 25.95 -30.52
N SER A 201 -6.84 26.99 -29.75
CA SER A 201 -7.20 26.86 -28.32
C SER A 201 -8.03 28.05 -27.81
N LEU A 202 -8.91 27.83 -26.82
CA LEU A 202 -9.62 28.88 -26.08
C LEU A 202 -8.74 29.50 -25.00
N PRO A 203 -9.07 30.71 -24.51
CA PRO A 203 -8.47 31.29 -23.31
C PRO A 203 -8.66 30.39 -22.09
N SER A 204 -7.70 30.46 -21.16
CA SER A 204 -7.77 29.75 -19.88
C SER A 204 -8.87 30.32 -18.98
N ILE A 205 -9.65 29.44 -18.35
CA ILE A 205 -10.70 29.73 -17.39
C ILE A 205 -10.14 29.44 -15.99
N HIS A 206 -10.05 30.46 -15.15
CA HIS A 206 -9.80 30.28 -13.71
C HIS A 206 -11.07 29.77 -13.04
N ILE A 207 -10.93 28.77 -12.18
CA ILE A 207 -12.01 28.13 -11.44
C ILE A 207 -11.67 28.22 -9.96
N GLU A 208 -12.61 28.74 -9.18
CA GLU A 208 -12.64 28.67 -7.72
C GLU A 208 -14.06 28.28 -7.33
N GLY A 209 -14.20 27.20 -6.56
CA GLY A 209 -15.50 26.69 -6.13
C GLY A 209 -15.40 25.86 -4.86
N GLU A 210 -16.49 25.82 -4.10
CA GLU A 210 -16.62 25.01 -2.90
C GLU A 210 -17.90 24.18 -3.01
N HIS A 211 -17.77 22.88 -2.75
CA HIS A 211 -18.86 21.94 -2.64
C HIS A 211 -19.00 21.49 -1.19
N ILE A 212 -20.24 21.54 -0.69
CA ILE A 212 -20.62 21.09 0.65
C ILE A 212 -21.79 20.12 0.45
N ASP A 213 -21.63 18.87 0.87
CA ASP A 213 -22.74 17.91 0.87
C ASP A 213 -23.78 18.34 1.91
N ILE A 214 -24.97 18.76 1.46
CA ILE A 214 -26.03 19.28 2.33
C ILE A 214 -26.63 18.18 3.22
N LYS A 215 -26.58 16.91 2.81
CA LYS A 215 -27.05 15.79 3.64
C LYS A 215 -26.08 15.43 4.74
N ASN A 216 -24.79 15.75 4.56
CA ASN A 216 -23.72 15.45 5.52
C ASN A 216 -22.64 16.56 5.50
N PRO A 217 -22.99 17.80 5.92
CA PRO A 217 -22.14 18.99 5.74
C PRO A 217 -20.85 18.97 6.56
N LYS A 218 -20.72 18.01 7.48
CA LYS A 218 -19.52 17.77 8.29
C LYS A 218 -18.46 16.91 7.60
N TYR A 219 -18.84 16.08 6.62
CA TYR A 219 -18.00 14.96 6.17
C TYR A 219 -17.40 15.14 4.76
N MET A 220 -17.93 16.06 3.95
CA MET A 220 -17.35 16.39 2.65
C MET A 220 -17.41 17.90 2.39
N ARG A 221 -16.29 18.57 2.64
CA ARG A 221 -15.98 19.86 2.01
C ARG A 221 -14.95 19.63 0.93
N MET A 222 -15.33 19.91 -0.31
CA MET A 222 -14.41 19.88 -1.45
C MET A 222 -14.26 21.28 -1.99
N GLN A 223 -13.06 21.85 -1.88
CA GLN A 223 -12.71 23.10 -2.54
C GLN A 223 -11.91 22.79 -3.79
N VAL A 224 -12.25 23.44 -4.89
CA VAL A 224 -11.54 23.33 -6.16
C VAL A 224 -10.99 24.69 -6.54
N LYS A 225 -9.71 24.74 -6.90
CA LYS A 225 -9.05 25.95 -7.36
C LYS A 225 -8.06 25.62 -8.46
N GLY A 226 -8.11 26.32 -9.59
CA GLY A 226 -7.08 26.23 -10.61
C GLY A 226 -7.55 26.67 -11.98
N THR A 227 -6.76 26.35 -13.00
CA THR A 227 -6.97 26.85 -14.36
C THR A 227 -7.32 25.72 -15.33
N ILE A 228 -8.37 25.90 -16.12
CA ILE A 228 -8.79 24.98 -17.20
C ILE A 228 -8.69 25.70 -18.55
N GLN A 229 -8.02 25.10 -19.53
CA GLN A 229 -7.95 25.63 -20.90
C GLN A 229 -8.45 24.58 -21.90
N TYR A 230 -9.42 24.92 -22.75
CA TYR A 230 -9.85 24.04 -23.83
C TYR A 230 -8.99 24.21 -25.09
N LEU A 231 -8.31 23.17 -25.52
CA LEU A 231 -7.46 23.09 -26.71
C LEU A 231 -8.28 22.51 -27.86
N ILE A 232 -8.84 23.39 -28.70
CA ILE A 232 -9.80 23.05 -29.77
C ILE A 232 -9.21 22.05 -30.78
N THR A 233 -7.98 22.26 -31.27
CA THR A 233 -7.36 21.34 -32.26
C THR A 233 -7.14 19.94 -31.73
N GLU A 234 -6.99 19.82 -30.42
CA GLU A 234 -6.67 18.57 -29.75
C GLU A 234 -7.90 17.99 -29.04
N ASN A 235 -9.01 18.71 -29.05
CA ASN A 235 -10.26 18.38 -28.39
C ASN A 235 -10.07 17.98 -26.92
N SER A 236 -9.35 18.81 -26.16
CA SER A 236 -8.89 18.48 -24.80
C SER A 236 -8.90 19.66 -23.83
N LEU A 237 -9.06 19.41 -22.54
CA LEU A 237 -8.88 20.33 -21.42
C LEU A 237 -7.47 20.20 -20.85
N LYS A 238 -6.69 21.27 -20.86
CA LYS A 238 -5.46 21.39 -20.08
C LYS A 238 -5.78 21.95 -18.70
N LEU A 239 -5.47 21.19 -17.65
CA LEU A 239 -5.54 21.59 -16.26
C LEU A 239 -4.16 22.09 -15.80
N THR A 240 -4.12 23.28 -15.21
CA THR A 240 -2.90 23.87 -14.63
C THR A 240 -3.19 24.32 -13.20
N ASP A 241 -2.39 23.81 -12.26
CA ASP A 241 -2.51 24.01 -10.82
C ASP A 241 -3.93 23.78 -10.31
N PHE A 242 -4.59 22.74 -10.82
CA PHE A 242 -5.96 22.38 -10.45
C PHE A 242 -5.97 21.64 -9.12
N GLY A 243 -5.94 22.42 -8.04
CA GLY A 243 -6.07 21.96 -6.66
C GLY A 243 -7.48 21.46 -6.36
N ILE A 244 -7.57 20.24 -5.84
CA ILE A 244 -8.74 19.69 -5.17
C ILE A 244 -8.35 19.52 -3.70
N HIS A 245 -8.94 20.33 -2.84
CA HIS A 245 -8.82 20.24 -1.40
C HIS A 245 -10.03 19.50 -0.86
N TRP A 246 -9.82 18.28 -0.38
CA TRP A 246 -10.87 17.48 0.27
C TRP A 246 -10.59 17.43 1.77
N ASN A 247 -11.40 18.15 2.54
CA ASN A 247 -11.10 18.48 3.94
C ASN A 247 -9.67 19.08 4.04
N ASP A 248 -8.71 18.39 4.66
CA ASP A 248 -7.29 18.83 4.75
C ASP A 248 -6.34 18.16 3.75
N VAL A 249 -6.87 17.28 2.89
CA VAL A 249 -6.10 16.63 1.83
C VAL A 249 -6.03 17.55 0.62
N GLN A 250 -4.84 18.08 0.34
CA GLN A 250 -4.60 18.83 -0.90
C GLN A 250 -4.12 17.88 -2.01
N THR A 251 -4.82 17.87 -3.14
CA THR A 251 -4.42 17.19 -4.36
C THR A 251 -4.19 18.23 -5.45
N ILE A 252 -3.04 18.23 -6.12
CA ILE A 252 -2.80 19.15 -7.24
C ILE A 252 -2.81 18.36 -8.54
N VAL A 253 -3.82 18.61 -9.35
CA VAL A 253 -3.98 17.98 -10.64
C VAL A 253 -3.36 18.87 -11.72
N ASN A 254 -2.37 18.32 -12.42
CA ASN A 254 -1.69 18.96 -13.55
C ASN A 254 -1.68 18.00 -14.72
N GLY A 255 -2.37 18.33 -15.81
CA GLY A 255 -2.50 17.38 -16.92
C GLY A 255 -3.39 17.84 -18.04
N LYS A 256 -3.59 16.96 -19.01
CA LYS A 256 -4.45 17.18 -20.16
C LYS A 256 -5.49 16.06 -20.22
N ILE A 257 -6.74 16.41 -20.44
CA ILE A 257 -7.90 15.52 -20.52
C ILE A 257 -8.49 15.69 -21.91
N SER A 258 -8.50 14.68 -22.79
CA SER A 258 -9.24 14.79 -24.05
C SER A 258 -10.73 14.58 -23.78
N ILE A 259 -11.58 15.36 -24.45
CA ILE A 259 -13.03 15.40 -24.17
C ILE A 259 -13.78 14.38 -25.05
N PHE A 260 -13.14 13.80 -26.07
CA PHE A 260 -13.80 12.89 -27.02
C PHE A 260 -12.89 11.80 -27.62
N LYS A 261 -11.69 11.58 -27.06
CA LYS A 261 -10.86 10.42 -27.40
C LYS A 261 -10.88 9.45 -26.23
N ARG A 262 -11.15 8.18 -26.54
CA ARG A 262 -11.26 7.07 -25.58
C ARG A 262 -9.96 6.72 -24.82
N LYS A 263 -8.80 7.26 -25.24
CA LYS A 263 -7.47 6.90 -24.73
C LYS A 263 -6.71 8.12 -24.25
N ASP A 264 -6.71 8.39 -22.95
CA ASP A 264 -6.04 9.55 -22.38
C ASP A 264 -5.09 9.22 -21.23
N ASN A 265 -3.91 9.80 -21.34
CA ASN A 265 -2.91 9.82 -20.27
C ASN A 265 -3.14 11.05 -19.39
N PHE A 266 -3.85 10.83 -18.30
CA PHE A 266 -3.94 11.81 -17.22
C PHE A 266 -2.69 11.72 -16.32
N LYS A 267 -2.38 12.78 -15.58
CA LYS A 267 -1.33 12.76 -14.56
C LYS A 267 -1.86 13.43 -13.30
N ILE A 268 -2.16 12.64 -12.28
CA ILE A 268 -2.64 13.14 -10.98
C ILE A 268 -1.47 13.18 -10.02
N SER A 269 -1.01 14.37 -9.65
CA SER A 269 -0.05 14.52 -8.56
C SER A 269 -0.80 14.77 -7.25
N VAL A 270 -1.14 13.69 -6.55
CA VAL A 270 -1.59 13.81 -5.16
C VAL A 270 -0.39 14.25 -4.31
N GLN A 271 -0.58 15.15 -3.34
CA GLN A 271 0.46 15.49 -2.36
C GLN A 271 -0.19 15.62 -0.99
N ALA A 272 -0.23 14.53 -0.24
CA ALA A 272 -0.64 14.59 1.17
C ALA A 272 0.52 15.16 2.00
N LYS A 273 0.25 16.21 2.80
CA LYS A 273 1.25 16.80 3.72
C LYS A 273 1.51 15.90 4.94
N SER A 274 0.48 15.22 5.44
CA SER A 274 0.61 14.22 6.50
C SER A 274 -0.56 13.26 6.43
N ILE A 275 -0.29 11.95 6.35
CA ILE A 275 -1.37 10.95 6.42
C ILE A 275 -1.99 10.96 7.82
N ASN A 276 -1.23 11.23 8.88
CA ASN A 276 -1.77 11.21 10.25
C ASN A 276 -2.76 12.36 10.45
N GLU A 277 -2.44 13.55 9.92
CA GLU A 277 -3.38 14.67 9.91
C GLU A 277 -4.59 14.36 9.01
N THR A 278 -4.36 13.79 7.83
CA THR A 278 -5.42 13.35 6.90
C THR A 278 -6.37 12.34 7.57
N LEU A 279 -5.83 11.30 8.18
CA LEU A 279 -6.58 10.23 8.84
C LEU A 279 -7.30 10.78 10.08
N LYS A 280 -6.64 11.62 10.90
CA LYS A 280 -7.27 12.30 12.04
C LYS A 280 -8.47 13.16 11.61
N ASN A 281 -8.34 13.89 10.50
CA ASN A 281 -9.40 14.76 9.99
C ASN A 281 -10.51 13.99 9.25
N LEU A 282 -10.21 12.77 8.79
CA LEU A 282 -11.20 11.76 8.37
C LEU A 282 -11.80 10.98 9.55
N GLU A 283 -11.49 11.36 10.80
CA GLU A 283 -11.88 10.66 12.03
C GLU A 283 -11.47 9.18 12.06
N LEU A 284 -10.41 8.83 11.31
CA LEU A 284 -9.79 7.51 11.29
C LEU A 284 -8.84 7.38 12.49
N ARG A 285 -9.10 6.40 13.35
CA ARG A 285 -8.25 6.14 14.52
C ARG A 285 -6.93 5.49 14.07
N VAL A 286 -5.85 6.26 14.07
CA VAL A 286 -4.48 5.78 13.81
C VAL A 286 -3.79 5.58 15.15
N LEU A 287 -3.18 4.42 15.38
CA LEU A 287 -2.24 4.28 16.49
C LEU A 287 -1.03 5.19 16.23
N PRO A 288 -0.50 5.89 17.25
CA PRO A 288 0.61 6.80 17.07
C PRO A 288 1.81 6.03 16.51
N THR A 289 2.21 6.37 15.29
CA THR A 289 3.47 5.92 14.69
C THR A 289 4.40 7.10 14.54
N ASP A 290 5.69 6.86 14.78
CA ASP A 290 6.80 7.82 14.61
C ASP A 290 7.03 8.24 13.13
N THR A 291 6.08 7.95 12.23
CA THR A 291 6.17 8.26 10.80
C THR A 291 5.70 9.70 10.56
N THR A 292 6.64 10.62 10.39
CA THR A 292 6.34 12.06 10.39
C THR A 292 5.88 12.59 9.04
N ASP A 293 6.25 11.98 7.90
CA ASP A 293 5.92 12.53 6.59
C ASP A 293 5.69 11.42 5.56
N ILE A 294 4.42 11.17 5.23
CA ILE A 294 4.07 10.30 4.11
C ILE A 294 3.86 11.14 2.85
N LEU A 295 4.88 11.21 1.99
CA LEU A 295 4.75 11.82 0.67
C LEU A 295 4.32 10.74 -0.33
N PHE A 296 3.09 10.85 -0.85
CA PHE A 296 2.58 9.99 -1.91
C PHE A 296 2.45 10.80 -3.20
N ASN A 297 3.24 10.47 -4.22
CA ASN A 297 3.12 11.03 -5.57
C ASN A 297 2.74 9.92 -6.54
N ALA A 298 1.69 10.11 -7.36
CA ALA A 298 1.28 9.13 -8.36
C ALA A 298 1.21 9.72 -9.77
N SER A 299 1.06 8.86 -10.76
CA SER A 299 0.66 9.21 -12.12
C SER A 299 -0.36 8.16 -12.56
N ILE A 300 -1.55 8.59 -12.99
CA ILE A 300 -2.69 7.71 -13.29
C ILE A 300 -3.16 7.95 -14.71
N SER A 301 -3.13 6.95 -15.57
CA SER A 301 -3.74 6.97 -16.91
C SER A 301 -4.97 6.06 -16.94
N ILE A 302 -5.86 6.30 -17.90
CA ILE A 302 -7.03 5.46 -18.14
C ILE A 302 -6.97 5.02 -19.60
N ASP A 303 -6.98 3.71 -19.84
CA ASP A 303 -7.18 3.09 -21.16
C ASP A 303 -8.57 2.43 -21.21
N ASP A 304 -8.99 1.98 -22.40
CA ASP A 304 -10.34 1.43 -22.67
C ASP A 304 -10.76 0.31 -21.68
N ASP A 305 -9.80 -0.49 -21.20
CA ASP A 305 -10.05 -1.69 -20.40
C ASP A 305 -9.52 -1.61 -18.96
N GLU A 306 -8.70 -0.59 -18.61
CA GLU A 306 -8.04 -0.50 -17.30
C GLU A 306 -7.70 0.92 -16.85
N LEU A 307 -7.76 1.14 -15.53
CA LEU A 307 -7.13 2.27 -14.86
C LEU A 307 -5.71 1.88 -14.46
N VAL A 308 -4.73 2.62 -14.96
CA VAL A 308 -3.30 2.32 -14.77
C VAL A 308 -2.67 3.37 -13.88
N LEU A 309 -2.23 2.96 -12.70
CA LEU A 309 -1.33 3.72 -11.85
C LEU A 309 0.10 3.48 -12.35
N ASN A 310 0.53 4.29 -13.31
CA ASN A 310 1.82 4.17 -14.01
C ASN A 310 3.01 4.13 -13.06
N THR A 311 3.00 4.99 -12.05
CA THR A 311 4.01 4.97 -10.99
C THR A 311 3.47 5.66 -9.77
N PHE A 312 3.61 5.04 -8.60
CA PHE A 312 3.50 5.74 -7.33
C PHE A 312 4.84 5.74 -6.61
N LYS A 313 5.11 6.82 -5.87
CA LYS A 313 6.23 6.97 -4.95
C LYS A 313 5.67 7.28 -3.58
N LEU A 314 5.92 6.40 -2.62
CA LEU A 314 5.57 6.54 -1.22
C LEU A 314 6.86 6.69 -0.43
N LYS A 315 7.03 7.82 0.25
CA LYS A 315 8.12 8.05 1.21
C LYS A 315 7.52 8.03 2.61
N LEU A 316 7.90 7.09 3.48
CA LEU A 316 7.33 6.98 4.83
C LEU A 316 8.15 7.74 5.89
N ASN A 317 9.45 7.93 5.64
CA ASN A 317 10.45 8.60 6.48
C ASN A 317 11.60 9.13 5.62
N ASN A 318 12.61 9.81 6.18
CA ASN A 318 13.72 10.40 5.40
C ASN A 318 14.47 9.42 4.48
N ASN A 319 14.53 8.13 4.84
CA ASN A 319 15.28 7.13 4.09
C ASN A 319 14.39 6.11 3.35
N GLU A 320 13.15 5.86 3.79
CA GLU A 320 12.31 4.79 3.23
C GLU A 320 11.57 5.25 1.97
N LYS A 321 11.81 4.56 0.86
CA LYS A 321 11.18 4.86 -0.44
C LYS A 321 10.60 3.59 -1.06
N TYR A 322 9.32 3.65 -1.38
CA TYR A 322 8.59 2.62 -2.10
C TYR A 322 8.14 3.20 -3.44
N THR A 323 8.40 2.45 -4.50
CA THR A 323 7.86 2.70 -5.82
C THR A 323 6.93 1.58 -6.21
N GLY A 324 5.91 1.85 -7.01
CA GLY A 324 5.14 0.76 -7.55
C GLY A 324 4.30 1.16 -8.74
N HIS A 325 3.72 0.13 -9.36
CA HIS A 325 2.88 0.22 -10.52
C HIS A 325 1.67 -0.68 -10.29
N THR A 326 0.48 -0.21 -10.63
CA THR A 326 -0.71 -1.06 -10.54
C THR A 326 -1.65 -0.85 -11.70
N ASN A 327 -2.25 -1.94 -12.15
CA ASN A 327 -3.29 -1.94 -13.15
C ASN A 327 -4.58 -2.41 -12.48
N LEU A 328 -5.64 -1.63 -12.68
CA LEU A 328 -6.97 -1.88 -12.19
C LEU A 328 -7.91 -2.04 -13.41
N PRO A 329 -8.07 -3.27 -13.93
CA PRO A 329 -8.98 -3.54 -15.03
C PRO A 329 -10.42 -3.16 -14.68
N PHE A 330 -11.20 -2.69 -15.65
CA PHE A 330 -12.63 -2.47 -15.48
C PHE A 330 -13.41 -3.79 -15.51
N ASP A 331 -12.97 -4.76 -16.31
CA ASP A 331 -13.50 -6.13 -16.26
C ASP A 331 -13.08 -6.80 -14.93
N LYS A 332 -14.08 -7.11 -14.10
CA LYS A 332 -13.86 -7.77 -12.80
C LYS A 332 -13.27 -9.17 -12.92
N LYS A 333 -13.37 -9.82 -14.08
CA LYS A 333 -12.76 -11.14 -14.33
C LYS A 333 -11.24 -11.05 -14.48
N GLN A 334 -10.71 -9.89 -14.87
CA GLN A 334 -9.28 -9.68 -14.99
C GLN A 334 -8.65 -9.34 -13.62
N PRO A 335 -7.48 -9.91 -13.30
CA PRO A 335 -6.83 -9.69 -12.02
C PRO A 335 -6.28 -8.27 -11.91
N ILE A 336 -6.38 -7.69 -10.72
CA ILE A 336 -5.66 -6.48 -10.36
C ILE A 336 -4.17 -6.83 -10.29
N SER A 337 -3.32 -6.10 -10.99
CA SER A 337 -1.86 -6.31 -10.93
C SER A 337 -1.22 -5.25 -10.03
N LEU A 338 -0.37 -5.66 -9.09
CA LEU A 338 0.32 -4.76 -8.16
C LEU A 338 1.80 -5.10 -8.07
N ASN A 339 2.66 -4.24 -8.60
CA ASN A 339 4.10 -4.38 -8.50
C ASN A 339 4.65 -3.31 -7.56
N ILE A 340 5.29 -3.72 -6.48
CA ILE A 340 5.89 -2.82 -5.50
C ILE A 340 7.38 -3.12 -5.39
N GLU A 341 8.19 -2.07 -5.43
CA GLU A 341 9.63 -2.11 -5.25
C GLU A 341 10.02 -1.19 -4.09
N SER A 342 10.82 -1.68 -3.16
CA SER A 342 11.38 -0.91 -2.05
C SER A 342 12.90 -0.94 -2.14
N PHE A 343 13.55 0.22 -2.04
CA PHE A 343 15.02 0.32 -2.15
C PHE A 343 15.73 0.32 -0.79
N THR A 344 15.03 0.75 0.27
CA THR A 344 15.49 0.74 1.67
C THR A 344 14.25 0.80 2.57
N GLY A 345 14.19 -0.03 3.62
CA GLY A 345 13.03 -0.11 4.51
C GLY A 345 13.30 -0.86 5.81
N ASN A 346 12.48 -0.58 6.83
CA ASN A 346 12.54 -1.26 8.13
C ASN A 346 11.17 -1.85 8.51
N LEU A 347 11.12 -3.14 8.87
CA LEU A 347 9.88 -3.82 9.25
C LEU A 347 9.24 -3.25 10.52
N ARG A 348 10.02 -2.56 11.38
CA ARG A 348 9.49 -1.88 12.57
C ARG A 348 8.47 -0.80 12.22
N THR A 349 8.66 -0.10 11.10
CA THR A 349 7.73 0.93 10.62
C THR A 349 6.41 0.32 10.13
N ILE A 350 6.47 -0.86 9.51
CA ILE A 350 5.31 -1.58 8.93
C ILE A 350 4.50 -2.30 10.03
N ASN A 351 5.14 -2.81 11.08
CA ASN A 351 4.48 -3.56 12.15
C ASN A 351 3.44 -2.75 12.94
N ASN A 352 3.46 -1.42 12.86
CA ASN A 352 2.50 -0.58 13.56
C ASN A 352 1.11 -0.54 12.90
N PHE A 353 0.95 -1.08 11.68
CA PHE A 353 -0.36 -1.22 11.03
C PHE A 353 -1.16 -2.44 11.52
N HIS A 354 -0.57 -3.29 12.36
CA HIS A 354 -1.08 -4.64 12.66
C HIS A 354 -2.29 -4.69 13.59
N THR A 355 -2.74 -3.56 14.15
CA THR A 355 -3.92 -3.51 15.03
C THR A 355 -5.22 -3.37 14.26
N GLY A 356 -5.47 -4.30 13.34
CA GLY A 356 -6.76 -4.92 13.01
C GLY A 356 -8.05 -4.12 12.73
N LEU A 357 -8.15 -2.82 12.99
CA LEU A 357 -9.42 -2.10 13.03
C LEU A 357 -9.22 -0.66 12.54
N ILE A 358 -9.79 -0.35 11.38
CA ILE A 358 -9.96 1.04 10.94
C ILE A 358 -11.39 1.44 11.34
N SER A 359 -11.50 2.41 12.26
CA SER A 359 -12.79 2.99 12.63
C SER A 359 -13.04 4.22 11.77
N ILE A 360 -14.06 4.17 10.92
CA ILE A 360 -14.65 5.36 10.29
C ILE A 360 -15.93 5.64 11.06
N SER A 361 -15.99 6.77 11.76
CA SER A 361 -17.18 7.28 12.46
C SER A 361 -18.13 6.20 13.00
N SER A 362 -17.71 5.55 14.10
CA SER A 362 -18.46 4.53 14.87
C SER A 362 -18.70 3.16 14.21
N ARG A 363 -18.24 2.92 12.98
CA ARG A 363 -18.19 1.56 12.40
C ARG A 363 -16.76 1.02 12.41
N ILE A 364 -16.61 -0.16 13.00
CA ILE A 364 -15.36 -0.92 12.99
C ILE A 364 -15.38 -1.78 11.73
N TYR A 365 -14.50 -1.47 10.79
CA TYR A 365 -14.30 -2.30 9.61
C TYR A 365 -13.19 -3.32 9.90
N PRO A 366 -13.47 -4.63 9.88
CA PRO A 366 -12.41 -5.64 9.91
C PRO A 366 -11.54 -5.50 8.65
N ILE A 367 -10.24 -5.77 8.77
CA ILE A 367 -9.29 -5.76 7.62
C ILE A 367 -9.83 -6.61 6.45
N ASP A 368 -10.58 -7.67 6.74
CA ASP A 368 -11.24 -8.58 5.79
C ASP A 368 -12.19 -7.85 4.81
N SER A 369 -12.66 -6.64 5.16
CA SER A 369 -13.49 -5.80 4.29
C SER A 369 -12.71 -5.01 3.23
N PHE A 370 -11.37 -4.94 3.34
CA PHE A 370 -10.50 -4.28 2.36
C PHE A 370 -9.97 -5.24 1.29
N ILE A 371 -10.08 -6.55 1.51
CA ILE A 371 -9.70 -7.55 0.51
C ILE A 371 -10.90 -7.77 -0.41
N PRO A 372 -10.80 -7.44 -1.71
CA PRO A 372 -11.90 -7.59 -2.65
C PRO A 372 -12.34 -9.06 -2.74
N LYS A 373 -13.54 -9.41 -2.30
CA LYS A 373 -14.01 -10.81 -2.32
C LYS A 373 -14.34 -11.31 -3.73
N ASP A 374 -14.69 -10.40 -4.63
CA ASP A 374 -15.17 -10.67 -5.99
C ASP A 374 -14.08 -10.48 -7.06
N ARG A 375 -12.81 -10.36 -6.65
CA ARG A 375 -11.70 -9.97 -7.53
C ARG A 375 -10.43 -10.72 -7.21
N SER A 376 -9.72 -11.12 -8.26
CA SER A 376 -8.37 -11.67 -8.14
C SER A 376 -7.32 -10.56 -8.13
N ILE A 377 -6.23 -10.78 -7.40
CA ILE A 377 -5.09 -9.87 -7.30
C ILE A 377 -3.82 -10.66 -7.56
N LYS A 378 -2.97 -10.16 -8.45
CA LYS A 378 -1.60 -10.64 -8.65
C LYS A 378 -0.64 -9.56 -8.20
N ALA A 379 0.16 -9.86 -7.19
CA ALA A 379 1.12 -8.93 -6.63
C ALA A 379 2.55 -9.45 -6.73
N ARG A 380 3.49 -8.55 -7.02
CA ARG A 380 4.92 -8.77 -6.87
C ARG A 380 5.48 -7.73 -5.93
N LEU A 381 6.24 -8.16 -4.94
CA LEU A 381 6.96 -7.28 -4.04
C LEU A 381 8.44 -7.63 -4.10
N THR A 382 9.24 -6.60 -4.40
CA THR A 382 10.70 -6.64 -4.38
C THR A 382 11.19 -5.65 -3.34
N ALA A 383 12.09 -6.05 -2.46
CA ALA A 383 12.76 -5.15 -1.53
C ALA A 383 14.28 -5.37 -1.57
N TYR A 384 15.04 -4.30 -1.44
CA TYR A 384 16.50 -4.32 -1.36
C TYR A 384 16.95 -3.69 -0.04
N SER A 385 18.07 -4.17 0.52
CA SER A 385 18.71 -3.58 1.70
C SER A 385 17.72 -3.32 2.85
N PHE A 386 17.04 -4.39 3.28
CA PHE A 386 15.92 -4.32 4.21
C PHE A 386 16.29 -4.86 5.59
N ALA A 387 15.98 -4.15 6.67
CA ALA A 387 16.31 -4.59 8.04
C ALA A 387 15.08 -5.06 8.82
N ILE A 388 15.20 -6.23 9.47
CA ILE A 388 14.25 -6.75 10.45
C ILE A 388 14.78 -6.44 11.84
N ASN A 389 14.05 -5.60 12.60
CA ASN A 389 14.39 -5.22 13.98
C ASN A 389 15.82 -4.66 14.19
N ASN A 390 16.45 -4.12 13.14
CA ASN A 390 17.86 -3.70 13.10
C ASN A 390 18.89 -4.81 13.34
N THR A 391 18.48 -6.06 13.53
CA THR A 391 19.36 -7.18 13.85
C THR A 391 19.60 -8.12 12.68
N PHE A 392 18.68 -8.15 11.71
CA PHE A 392 18.79 -9.02 10.54
C PHE A 392 18.64 -8.18 9.27
N SER A 393 19.72 -8.06 8.50
CA SER A 393 19.73 -7.34 7.22
C SER A 393 19.56 -8.31 6.05
N LEU A 394 18.65 -7.96 5.16
CA LEU A 394 18.38 -8.64 3.91
C LEU A 394 19.03 -7.87 2.76
N ASP A 395 19.71 -8.57 1.87
CA ASP A 395 20.26 -7.99 0.64
C ASP A 395 19.14 -7.77 -0.37
N SER A 396 18.33 -8.81 -0.59
CA SER A 396 17.16 -8.79 -1.46
C SER A 396 16.02 -9.66 -0.93
N MET A 397 14.79 -9.25 -1.21
CA MET A 397 13.58 -10.03 -0.99
C MET A 397 12.72 -9.94 -2.24
N HIS A 398 12.36 -11.08 -2.81
CA HIS A 398 11.42 -11.18 -3.93
C HIS A 398 10.23 -12.03 -3.54
N SER A 399 9.04 -11.55 -3.83
CA SER A 399 7.83 -12.26 -3.48
C SER A 399 6.74 -12.07 -4.54
N LYS A 400 5.97 -13.13 -4.77
CA LYS A 400 4.84 -13.16 -5.69
C LYS A 400 3.64 -13.74 -4.98
N PHE A 401 2.57 -12.97 -4.93
CA PHE A 401 1.32 -13.34 -4.29
C PHE A 401 0.19 -13.35 -5.33
N GLU A 402 -0.69 -14.32 -5.22
CA GLU A 402 -1.94 -14.36 -5.96
C GLU A 402 -3.08 -14.54 -4.96
N TYR A 403 -4.00 -13.59 -4.94
CA TYR A 403 -5.23 -13.70 -4.18
C TYR A 403 -6.37 -14.01 -5.14
N ASN A 404 -7.09 -15.11 -4.92
CA ASN A 404 -8.25 -15.47 -5.72
C ASN A 404 -9.20 -16.34 -4.89
N ASN A 405 -10.50 -16.06 -4.93
CA ASN A 405 -11.53 -16.83 -4.21
C ASN A 405 -11.18 -17.07 -2.73
N GLU A 406 -10.79 -16.02 -2.01
CA GLU A 406 -10.42 -16.10 -0.58
C GLU A 406 -9.20 -16.98 -0.27
N LEU A 407 -8.42 -17.36 -1.30
CA LEU A 407 -7.12 -18.02 -1.17
C LEU A 407 -6.02 -17.01 -1.52
N LEU A 408 -5.12 -16.76 -0.59
CA LEU A 408 -3.88 -16.02 -0.82
C LEU A 408 -2.73 -17.01 -0.99
N GLN A 409 -2.31 -17.21 -2.22
CA GLN A 409 -1.19 -18.06 -2.57
C GLN A 409 0.09 -17.25 -2.66
N LEU A 410 1.08 -17.62 -1.85
CA LEU A 410 2.46 -17.21 -1.98
C LEU A 410 3.17 -18.19 -2.93
N SER A 411 3.19 -17.83 -4.22
CA SER A 411 3.74 -18.69 -5.29
C SER A 411 5.26 -18.78 -5.23
N SER A 412 5.92 -17.69 -4.80
CA SER A 412 7.34 -17.68 -4.53
C SER A 412 7.68 -16.60 -3.54
N PHE A 413 8.52 -16.91 -2.57
CA PHE A 413 9.19 -15.98 -1.70
C PHE A 413 10.66 -16.36 -1.66
N SER A 414 11.55 -15.42 -1.92
CA SER A 414 12.98 -15.63 -1.80
C SER A 414 13.58 -14.47 -1.05
N ILE A 415 14.42 -14.78 -0.07
CA ILE A 415 15.26 -13.84 0.64
C ILE A 415 16.71 -14.23 0.35
N GLU A 416 17.50 -13.24 -0.03
CA GLU A 416 18.95 -13.28 0.02
C GLU A 416 19.37 -12.38 1.19
N ALA A 417 20.03 -12.97 2.18
CA ALA A 417 20.68 -12.26 3.27
C ALA A 417 22.19 -12.53 3.19
N ILE A 418 22.99 -11.80 3.96
CA ILE A 418 24.45 -11.90 3.94
C ILE A 418 24.89 -13.36 4.13
N ASN A 419 25.26 -14.01 3.02
CA ASN A 419 25.63 -15.43 2.92
C ASN A 419 24.52 -16.45 3.23
N SER A 420 23.23 -16.12 3.15
CA SER A 420 22.13 -17.09 3.36
C SER A 420 21.05 -16.95 2.30
N ASN A 421 20.58 -18.08 1.77
CA ASN A 421 19.45 -18.11 0.84
C ASN A 421 18.27 -18.80 1.48
N LEU A 422 17.11 -18.14 1.49
CA LEU A 422 15.85 -18.69 1.97
C LEU A 422 14.82 -18.62 0.83
N GLN A 423 14.15 -19.74 0.60
CA GLN A 423 13.02 -19.85 -0.31
C GLN A 423 11.80 -20.32 0.48
N ALA A 424 10.65 -19.72 0.22
CA ALA A 424 9.39 -20.16 0.80
C ALA A 424 8.26 -20.13 -0.22
N THR A 425 7.31 -21.03 -0.03
CA THR A 425 6.02 -21.04 -0.70
C THR A 425 4.94 -21.24 0.34
N GLY A 426 3.71 -20.88 0.02
CA GLY A 426 2.62 -21.14 0.93
C GLY A 426 1.26 -20.73 0.41
N VAL A 427 0.25 -21.06 1.18
CA VAL A 427 -1.13 -20.67 0.93
C VAL A 427 -1.78 -20.31 2.25
N ILE A 428 -2.50 -19.20 2.24
CA ILE A 428 -3.37 -18.77 3.34
C ILE A 428 -4.80 -18.88 2.82
N ASN A 429 -5.63 -19.63 3.51
CA ASN A 429 -7.03 -19.85 3.18
C ASN A 429 -7.92 -19.08 4.16
N PHE A 430 -8.62 -18.07 3.63
CA PHE A 430 -9.55 -17.22 4.37
C PHE A 430 -11.02 -17.66 4.28
N ASN A 431 -11.34 -18.69 3.49
CA ASN A 431 -12.71 -19.22 3.29
C ASN A 431 -13.21 -20.05 4.49
N LYS A 432 -12.36 -20.35 5.47
CA LYS A 432 -12.74 -21.06 6.68
C LYS A 432 -13.18 -20.07 7.76
N SER A 433 -14.13 -20.47 8.61
CA SER A 433 -14.52 -19.72 9.82
C SER A 433 -13.32 -19.39 10.73
N THR A 434 -12.26 -20.20 10.65
CA THR A 434 -10.92 -19.89 11.16
C THR A 434 -9.91 -19.95 10.02
N PRO A 435 -9.30 -18.82 9.61
CA PRO A 435 -8.29 -18.80 8.57
C PRO A 435 -7.15 -19.78 8.88
N SER A 436 -6.70 -20.51 7.87
CA SER A 436 -5.62 -21.51 8.00
C SER A 436 -4.51 -21.20 7.03
N ALA A 437 -3.28 -21.62 7.33
CA ALA A 437 -2.19 -21.49 6.39
C ALA A 437 -1.31 -22.73 6.32
N ALA A 438 -0.66 -22.92 5.18
CA ALA A 438 0.36 -23.92 4.97
C ALA A 438 1.55 -23.28 4.27
N PHE A 439 2.76 -23.60 4.71
CA PHE A 439 4.01 -23.05 4.20
C PHE A 439 5.06 -24.14 4.06
N SER A 440 5.89 -23.99 3.04
CA SER A 440 7.12 -24.74 2.85
C SER A 440 8.27 -23.75 2.81
N ILE A 441 9.31 -23.98 3.60
CA ILE A 441 10.50 -23.14 3.70
C ILE A 441 11.71 -24.03 3.46
N LYS A 442 12.59 -23.61 2.56
CA LYS A 442 13.89 -24.21 2.32
C LYS A 442 14.96 -23.15 2.51
N SER A 443 15.99 -23.44 3.27
CA SER A 443 17.12 -22.53 3.48
C SER A 443 18.46 -23.24 3.29
N SER A 444 19.46 -22.46 2.89
CA SER A 444 20.84 -22.91 2.77
C SER A 444 21.80 -21.87 3.35
N ASN A 445 22.86 -22.34 3.98
CA ASN A 445 23.90 -21.54 4.63
C ASN A 445 23.36 -20.54 5.67
N LEU A 446 22.30 -20.92 6.39
CA LEU A 446 21.66 -20.11 7.41
C LEU A 446 22.58 -19.90 8.62
N SER A 447 22.79 -18.66 9.04
CA SER A 447 23.56 -18.34 10.25
C SER A 447 22.74 -18.66 11.51
N MET A 448 23.09 -19.72 12.24
CA MET A 448 22.36 -20.10 13.47
C MET A 448 22.57 -19.10 14.61
N SER A 449 23.67 -18.33 14.61
CA SER A 449 23.86 -17.23 15.55
C SER A 449 22.83 -16.11 15.32
N ASP A 450 22.55 -15.78 14.05
CA ASP A 450 21.62 -14.72 13.71
C ASP A 450 20.20 -15.14 14.08
N ILE A 451 19.83 -16.40 13.77
CA ILE A 451 18.55 -16.99 14.21
C ILE A 451 18.44 -17.04 15.73
N SER A 452 19.48 -17.48 16.43
CA SER A 452 19.49 -17.52 17.90
C SER A 452 19.31 -16.14 18.52
N SER A 453 19.93 -15.10 17.92
CA SER A 453 19.78 -13.72 18.35
C SER A 453 18.36 -13.17 18.11
N LEU A 454 17.77 -13.50 16.95
CA LEU A 454 16.43 -13.08 16.56
C LEU A 454 15.36 -13.70 17.48
N LEU A 455 15.53 -14.99 17.82
CA LEU A 455 14.59 -15.76 18.65
C LEU A 455 14.89 -15.70 20.15
N LYS A 456 16.03 -15.10 20.55
CA LYS A 456 16.47 -14.96 21.95
C LYS A 456 16.52 -16.29 22.71
N PHE A 457 17.17 -17.29 22.13
CA PHE A 457 17.33 -18.60 22.77
C PHE A 457 18.16 -18.50 24.06
N SER A 458 17.74 -19.24 25.10
CA SER A 458 18.44 -19.31 26.40
C SER A 458 19.76 -20.09 26.34
N SER A 459 19.87 -21.03 25.42
CA SER A 459 21.07 -21.82 25.11
C SER A 459 21.31 -21.72 23.61
N PRO A 460 22.06 -20.70 23.14
CA PRO A 460 22.22 -20.43 21.72
C PRO A 460 23.04 -21.54 21.02
N VAL A 461 22.64 -21.83 19.79
CA VAL A 461 23.36 -22.70 18.85
C VAL A 461 23.98 -21.82 17.78
N SER A 462 25.25 -22.00 17.49
CA SER A 462 25.92 -21.40 16.34
C SER A 462 26.22 -22.45 15.26
N GLY A 463 26.71 -21.99 14.11
CA GLY A 463 27.04 -22.84 12.96
C GLY A 463 26.29 -22.40 11.70
N ARG A 464 26.52 -23.12 10.61
CA ARG A 464 25.83 -22.93 9.33
C ARG A 464 24.78 -24.02 9.15
N ALA A 465 23.55 -23.62 8.90
CA ALA A 465 22.44 -24.56 8.80
C ALA A 465 21.79 -24.61 7.42
N GLN A 466 21.34 -25.81 7.06
CA GLN A 466 20.36 -26.04 6.01
C GLN A 466 19.08 -26.51 6.68
N ALA A 467 17.94 -25.94 6.28
CA ALA A 467 16.66 -26.30 6.87
C ALA A 467 15.58 -26.48 5.79
N ILE A 468 14.78 -27.52 5.95
CA ILE A 468 13.54 -27.75 5.19
C ILE A 468 12.41 -27.85 6.20
N ILE A 469 11.45 -26.93 6.15
CA ILE A 469 10.32 -26.87 7.08
C ILE A 469 9.04 -26.91 6.25
N ASN A 470 8.16 -27.87 6.53
CA ASN A 470 6.82 -27.92 5.97
C ASN A 470 5.84 -27.85 7.12
N CYS A 471 5.04 -26.79 7.19
CA CYS A 471 4.13 -26.59 8.31
C CYS A 471 2.76 -26.11 7.86
N SER A 472 1.74 -26.49 8.61
CA SER A 472 0.41 -25.93 8.55
C SER A 472 -0.01 -25.41 9.92
N VAL A 473 -0.86 -24.40 9.91
CA VAL A 473 -1.45 -23.84 11.11
C VAL A 473 -2.94 -23.62 10.89
N ASP A 474 -3.72 -24.13 11.84
CA ASP A 474 -5.12 -23.79 11.98
C ASP A 474 -5.21 -22.55 12.88
N ASN A 475 -5.88 -21.50 12.40
CA ASN A 475 -5.98 -20.17 13.04
C ASN A 475 -4.67 -19.35 12.99
N LEU A 476 -4.71 -18.21 12.27
CA LEU A 476 -3.57 -17.28 12.10
C LEU A 476 -3.21 -16.44 13.33
N ASN A 477 -3.51 -16.93 14.54
CA ASN A 477 -3.13 -16.27 15.78
C ASN A 477 -1.68 -16.59 16.15
N LEU A 478 -0.75 -15.69 15.80
CA LEU A 478 0.70 -15.81 16.04
C LEU A 478 1.06 -16.19 17.49
N TYR A 479 0.30 -15.74 18.49
CA TYR A 479 0.56 -16.04 19.90
C TYR A 479 0.28 -17.51 20.26
N LYS A 480 -0.47 -18.25 19.43
CA LYS A 480 -0.83 -19.65 19.65
C LYS A 480 -0.06 -20.63 18.77
N TRP A 481 0.72 -20.15 17.80
CA TRP A 481 1.36 -21.01 16.78
C TRP A 481 2.26 -22.09 17.36
N ALA A 482 3.01 -21.80 18.43
CA ALA A 482 3.81 -22.83 19.11
C ALA A 482 2.99 -24.05 19.57
N THR A 483 1.69 -23.88 19.80
CA THR A 483 0.78 -24.96 20.25
C THR A 483 -0.20 -25.44 19.17
N THR A 484 -0.28 -24.79 18.02
CA THR A 484 -1.24 -25.13 16.95
C THR A 484 -0.58 -25.52 15.64
N VAL A 485 0.70 -25.19 15.45
CA VAL A 485 1.45 -25.56 14.26
C VAL A 485 1.63 -27.08 14.19
N SER A 486 1.49 -27.62 12.99
CA SER A 486 1.73 -29.03 12.69
C SER A 486 2.56 -29.17 11.43
N GLY A 487 3.37 -30.21 11.31
CA GLY A 487 4.27 -30.36 10.17
C GLY A 487 5.52 -31.18 10.46
N SER A 488 6.53 -30.95 9.63
CA SER A 488 7.86 -31.53 9.76
C SER A 488 8.95 -30.50 9.52
N ALA A 489 10.10 -30.72 10.14
CA ALA A 489 11.30 -29.95 9.86
C ALA A 489 12.53 -30.86 9.82
N GLN A 490 13.40 -30.59 8.87
CA GLN A 490 14.74 -31.18 8.77
C GLN A 490 15.74 -30.05 8.91
N LEU A 491 16.73 -30.25 9.76
CA LEU A 491 17.79 -29.28 10.05
C LEU A 491 19.13 -30.01 10.03
N ASP A 492 20.08 -29.48 9.28
CA ASP A 492 21.47 -29.94 9.24
C ASP A 492 22.36 -28.75 9.57
N ILE A 493 23.14 -28.83 10.64
CA ILE A 493 24.01 -27.76 11.12
C ILE A 493 25.46 -28.23 11.06
N GLU A 494 26.29 -27.51 10.34
CA GLU A 494 27.72 -27.76 10.20
C GLU A 494 28.55 -26.79 11.07
N GLU A 495 29.67 -27.28 11.60
CA GLU A 495 30.67 -26.53 12.36
C GLU A 495 30.05 -25.64 13.45
N GLY A 496 29.29 -26.26 14.35
CA GLY A 496 28.47 -25.55 15.33
C GLY A 496 29.00 -25.63 16.76
N ILE A 497 28.46 -24.73 17.59
CA ILE A 497 28.70 -24.68 19.03
C ILE A 497 27.36 -24.67 19.73
N PHE A 498 27.17 -25.59 20.66
CA PHE A 498 26.06 -25.59 21.60
C PHE A 498 26.52 -24.97 22.92
N SER A 499 25.88 -23.87 23.32
CA SER A 499 26.20 -23.18 24.58
C SER A 499 25.29 -23.62 25.72
N GLY A 500 25.81 -23.68 26.94
CA GLY A 500 25.08 -24.09 28.14
C GLY A 500 25.62 -25.36 28.80
N TYR A 501 26.32 -26.22 28.06
CA TYR A 501 26.72 -27.56 28.50
C TYR A 501 28.06 -27.96 27.89
N SER A 502 28.88 -28.70 28.64
CA SER A 502 30.21 -29.13 28.20
C SER A 502 30.30 -30.65 28.15
N MET A 503 30.14 -31.20 26.95
CA MET A 503 30.28 -32.64 26.73
C MET A 503 31.67 -33.15 27.13
N ASN A 504 32.72 -32.35 26.90
CA ASN A 504 34.08 -32.69 27.33
C ASN A 504 34.15 -32.84 28.86
N THR A 505 33.56 -31.93 29.63
CA THR A 505 33.54 -32.02 31.10
C THR A 505 32.80 -33.26 31.57
N ILE A 506 31.67 -33.61 30.92
CA ILE A 506 30.90 -34.83 31.21
C ILE A 506 31.76 -36.08 30.95
N LEU A 507 32.42 -36.13 29.78
CA LEU A 507 33.29 -37.25 29.38
C LEU A 507 34.51 -37.38 30.29
N GLU A 508 35.16 -36.26 30.67
CA GLU A 508 36.32 -36.26 31.57
C GLU A 508 35.99 -36.83 32.95
N LYS A 509 34.85 -36.44 33.54
CA LYS A 509 34.39 -37.00 34.83
C LYS A 509 34.17 -38.51 34.75
N SER A 510 33.62 -39.00 33.64
CA SER A 510 33.41 -40.43 33.40
C SER A 510 34.74 -41.17 33.19
N THR A 511 35.64 -40.62 32.37
CA THR A 511 37.01 -41.13 32.15
C THR A 511 37.83 -41.19 33.44
N ALA A 512 37.72 -40.19 34.32
CA ALA A 512 38.39 -40.21 35.63
C ALA A 512 37.84 -41.32 36.53
N SER A 513 36.52 -41.53 36.52
CA SER A 513 35.87 -42.62 37.27
C SER A 513 36.33 -43.99 36.75
N LEU A 514 36.45 -44.15 35.43
CA LEU A 514 37.04 -45.34 34.80
C LEU A 514 38.49 -45.59 35.26
N LYS A 515 39.36 -44.57 35.18
CA LYS A 515 40.76 -44.69 35.61
C LYS A 515 40.89 -45.09 37.08
N ALA A 516 40.04 -44.54 37.95
CA ALA A 516 40.08 -44.82 39.38
C ALA A 516 39.70 -46.27 39.71
N ILE A 517 38.78 -46.89 38.95
CA ILE A 517 38.38 -48.29 39.15
C ILE A 517 39.56 -49.25 39.04
N ASP A 518 40.49 -49.04 38.09
CA ASP A 518 41.69 -49.89 37.97
C ASP A 518 42.57 -49.82 39.23
N GLY A 519 42.71 -48.65 39.85
CA GLY A 519 43.39 -48.48 41.13
C GLY A 519 42.66 -49.19 42.26
N TYR A 520 41.36 -48.92 42.43
CA TYR A 520 40.58 -49.50 43.53
C TYR A 520 40.53 -51.03 43.49
N ILE A 521 40.48 -51.63 42.29
CA ILE A 521 40.52 -53.08 42.15
C ILE A 521 41.89 -53.64 42.56
N LYS A 522 43.00 -53.00 42.16
CA LYS A 522 44.37 -53.42 42.56
C LYS A 522 44.61 -53.31 44.06
N ASP A 523 44.05 -52.27 44.68
CA ASP A 523 44.19 -51.98 46.10
C ASP A 523 43.15 -52.70 46.99
N SER A 524 42.25 -53.49 46.39
CA SER A 524 41.13 -54.16 47.08
C SER A 524 40.18 -53.21 47.82
N ASP A 525 40.07 -51.96 47.37
CA ASP A 525 39.25 -50.92 47.99
C ASP A 525 37.77 -51.05 47.58
N ASN A 526 37.10 -52.00 48.22
CA ASN A 526 35.69 -52.30 48.00
C ASN A 526 34.75 -51.12 48.35
N GLU A 527 35.12 -50.27 49.32
CA GLU A 527 34.31 -49.12 49.72
C GLU A 527 34.31 -48.04 48.63
N SER A 528 35.46 -47.73 48.05
CA SER A 528 35.58 -46.76 46.95
C SER A 528 34.95 -47.27 45.65
N LEU A 529 35.04 -48.57 45.37
CA LEU A 529 34.31 -49.19 44.25
C LEU A 529 32.79 -49.02 44.41
N GLN A 530 32.26 -49.35 45.59
CA GLN A 530 30.82 -49.23 45.85
C GLN A 530 30.35 -47.77 45.78
N LYS A 531 31.10 -46.82 46.37
CA LYS A 531 30.83 -45.38 46.23
C LYS A 531 30.84 -44.89 44.79
N THR A 532 31.70 -45.46 43.93
CA THR A 532 31.78 -45.09 42.51
C THR A 532 30.54 -45.56 41.75
N PHE A 533 30.01 -46.74 42.04
CA PHE A 533 28.80 -47.28 41.41
C PHE A 533 27.50 -46.72 41.97
N ASP A 534 27.46 -46.37 43.25
CA ASP A 534 26.28 -45.78 43.92
C ASP A 534 26.22 -44.25 43.75
N LYS A 535 27.18 -43.65 43.05
CA LYS A 535 27.24 -42.22 42.81
C LYS A 535 25.95 -41.77 42.10
N THR A 536 25.21 -40.86 42.74
CA THR A 536 24.00 -40.30 42.15
C THR A 536 24.34 -39.55 40.87
N ILE A 537 23.72 -39.96 39.77
CA ILE A 537 23.84 -39.28 38.48
C ILE A 537 23.18 -37.90 38.62
N THR A 538 24.00 -36.84 38.54
CA THR A 538 23.53 -35.46 38.68
C THR A 538 23.45 -34.81 37.30
N PRO A 539 22.26 -34.31 36.89
CA PRO A 539 22.15 -33.58 35.65
C PRO A 539 22.98 -32.31 35.64
N GLU A 540 23.70 -32.05 34.54
CA GLU A 540 24.27 -30.74 34.31
C GLU A 540 23.15 -29.75 34.05
N ILE A 541 23.17 -28.65 34.81
CA ILE A 541 22.27 -27.52 34.66
C ILE A 541 22.93 -26.53 33.70
N ASN A 542 22.12 -25.85 32.90
CA ASN A 542 22.55 -24.81 31.98
C ASN A 542 23.54 -23.82 32.64
N ASN A 543 24.76 -23.76 32.12
CA ASN A 543 25.75 -22.75 32.43
C ASN A 543 26.21 -22.07 31.13
N PRO A 544 25.93 -20.76 30.92
CA PRO A 544 26.28 -20.05 29.69
C PRO A 544 27.77 -20.07 29.32
N GLU A 545 28.68 -20.27 30.28
CA GLU A 545 30.12 -20.38 30.02
C GLU A 545 30.52 -21.71 29.39
N ASN A 546 29.71 -22.75 29.60
CA ASN A 546 29.96 -24.08 29.05
C ASN A 546 29.64 -24.13 27.56
N LYS A 547 30.50 -24.81 26.79
CA LYS A 547 30.36 -24.97 25.34
C LYS A 547 30.67 -26.40 24.93
N THR A 548 29.93 -26.87 23.93
CA THR A 548 30.15 -28.14 23.24
C THR A 548 30.27 -27.88 21.74
N ASN A 549 31.43 -28.17 21.17
CA ASN A 549 31.66 -28.06 19.73
C ASN A 549 31.22 -29.35 19.04
N PHE A 550 30.65 -29.21 17.84
CA PHE A 550 30.28 -30.33 16.98
C PHE A 550 30.56 -30.01 15.50
N ASN A 551 30.90 -31.04 14.75
CA ASN A 551 31.19 -30.96 13.32
C ASN A 551 29.87 -30.97 12.53
N GLN A 552 28.90 -31.78 12.94
CA GLN A 552 27.60 -31.86 12.30
C GLN A 552 26.49 -32.19 13.31
N ALA A 553 25.33 -31.55 13.17
CA ALA A 553 24.11 -31.89 13.90
C ALA A 553 22.93 -32.02 12.92
N ILE A 554 22.38 -33.23 12.80
CA ILE A 554 21.23 -33.55 11.95
C ILE A 554 20.01 -33.79 12.85
N VAL A 555 18.93 -33.08 12.58
CA VAL A 555 17.65 -33.20 13.28
C VAL A 555 16.52 -33.36 12.28
N ASP A 556 15.82 -34.49 12.36
CA ASP A 556 14.55 -34.72 11.66
C ASP A 556 13.42 -34.76 12.70
N MET A 557 12.48 -33.84 12.57
CA MET A 557 11.37 -33.70 13.51
C MET A 557 10.01 -33.64 12.81
N ASN A 558 9.02 -34.21 13.49
CA ASN A 558 7.61 -33.96 13.24
C ASN A 558 7.04 -33.21 14.44
N PHE A 559 6.13 -32.27 14.19
CA PHE A 559 5.45 -31.56 15.26
C PHE A 559 3.95 -31.47 14.98
N SER A 560 3.17 -31.52 16.05
CA SER A 560 1.71 -31.43 15.98
C SER A 560 1.17 -30.98 17.33
N LYS A 561 0.36 -29.91 17.31
CA LYS A 561 -0.40 -29.43 18.46
C LYS A 561 0.44 -29.25 19.74
N GLY A 562 1.61 -28.63 19.62
CA GLY A 562 2.52 -28.36 20.75
C GLY A 562 3.39 -29.54 21.17
N ASN A 563 3.30 -30.68 20.50
CA ASN A 563 4.22 -31.81 20.66
C ASN A 563 5.22 -31.81 19.50
N TYR A 564 6.51 -31.89 19.81
CA TYR A 564 7.61 -31.95 18.86
C TYR A 564 8.38 -33.24 19.09
N ASN A 565 8.36 -34.12 18.09
CA ASN A 565 9.04 -35.40 18.11
C ASN A 565 10.23 -35.34 17.16
N LEU A 566 11.43 -35.23 17.73
CA LEU A 566 12.71 -35.30 17.04
C LEU A 566 13.01 -36.79 16.83
N ARG A 567 12.51 -37.33 15.71
CA ARG A 567 12.57 -38.75 15.37
C ARG A 567 14.01 -39.23 15.24
N THR A 568 14.83 -38.38 14.64
CA THR A 568 16.26 -38.61 14.50
C THR A 568 17.00 -37.36 14.95
N MET A 569 17.84 -37.51 15.95
CA MET A 569 18.85 -36.53 16.33
C MET A 569 20.20 -37.21 16.25
N LYS A 570 21.12 -36.65 15.47
CA LYS A 570 22.51 -37.09 15.39
C LYS A 570 23.44 -35.90 15.55
N ILE A 571 24.32 -35.94 16.54
CA ILE A 571 25.31 -34.89 16.80
C ILE A 571 26.69 -35.53 16.78
N VAL A 572 27.55 -35.10 15.87
CA VAL A 572 28.89 -35.67 15.66
C VAL A 572 29.93 -34.59 15.94
N SER A 573 30.93 -34.95 16.73
CA SER A 573 32.14 -34.17 17.01
C SER A 573 33.37 -35.06 16.79
N ASP A 574 34.57 -34.53 17.01
CA ASP A 574 35.82 -35.28 16.81
C ASP A 574 35.96 -36.45 17.80
N ASN A 575 35.47 -36.28 19.03
CA ASN A 575 35.64 -37.23 20.13
C ASN A 575 34.34 -37.91 20.57
N PHE A 576 33.18 -37.52 20.04
CA PHE A 576 31.90 -38.18 20.36
C PHE A 576 30.90 -38.13 19.21
N SER A 577 29.97 -39.09 19.23
CA SER A 577 28.76 -39.11 18.41
C SER A 577 27.58 -39.46 19.30
N LEU A 578 26.53 -38.65 19.26
CA LEU A 578 25.25 -38.89 19.89
C LEU A 578 24.23 -39.23 18.81
N SER A 579 23.42 -40.26 19.01
CA SER A 579 22.31 -40.59 18.10
C SER A 579 21.10 -41.15 18.83
N GLY A 580 19.90 -40.64 18.52
CA GLY A 580 18.67 -41.16 19.10
C GLY A 580 17.46 -40.30 18.80
N SER A 581 16.49 -40.30 19.72
CA SER A 581 15.25 -39.55 19.57
C SER A 581 14.94 -38.72 20.81
N THR A 582 14.17 -37.64 20.64
CA THR A 582 13.77 -36.75 21.73
C THR A 582 12.37 -36.24 21.50
N THR A 583 11.61 -36.08 22.57
CA THR A 583 10.28 -35.48 22.55
C THR A 583 10.25 -34.21 23.41
N ILE A 584 9.57 -33.19 22.89
CA ILE A 584 9.31 -31.93 23.57
C ILE A 584 7.79 -31.74 23.56
N SER A 585 7.18 -31.73 24.75
CA SER A 585 5.76 -31.38 24.92
C SER A 585 5.67 -29.99 25.55
N LEU A 586 5.14 -29.02 24.80
CA LEU A 586 4.87 -27.68 25.33
C LEU A 586 3.65 -27.68 26.25
N THR A 587 2.71 -28.59 26.02
CA THR A 587 1.51 -28.78 26.85
C THR A 587 1.88 -29.32 28.23
N ASP A 588 2.71 -30.37 28.26
CA ASP A 588 3.17 -30.98 29.52
C ASP A 588 4.39 -30.26 30.11
N LYS A 589 4.92 -29.27 29.38
CA LYS A 589 6.15 -28.53 29.70
C LYS A 589 7.33 -29.46 30.01
N LYS A 590 7.43 -30.56 29.27
CA LYS A 590 8.39 -31.64 29.52
C LYS A 590 9.25 -31.89 28.28
N VAL A 591 10.53 -32.12 28.51
CA VAL A 591 11.46 -32.66 27.53
C VAL A 591 11.92 -34.03 28.02
N SER A 592 11.99 -34.99 27.10
CA SER A 592 12.54 -36.33 27.37
C SER A 592 13.19 -36.89 26.12
N GLY A 593 14.43 -37.33 26.22
CA GLY A 593 15.18 -37.94 25.14
C GLY A 593 16.22 -38.90 25.68
N LYS A 594 16.49 -39.94 24.89
CA LYS A 594 17.54 -40.93 25.13
C LYS A 594 18.36 -41.03 23.85
N LEU A 595 19.64 -40.75 23.96
CA LEU A 595 20.60 -40.80 22.86
C LEU A 595 21.69 -41.83 23.18
N ASP A 596 22.02 -42.67 22.21
CA ASP A 596 23.19 -43.54 22.27
C ASP A 596 24.46 -42.69 22.11
N LEU A 597 25.42 -42.84 23.03
CA LEU A 597 26.74 -42.21 22.96
C LEU A 597 27.79 -43.19 22.46
N THR A 598 28.53 -42.77 21.44
CA THR A 598 29.80 -43.38 21.00
C THR A 598 30.92 -42.36 21.20
N THR A 599 32.03 -42.74 21.85
CA THR A 599 33.16 -41.83 22.09
C THR A 599 34.49 -42.57 22.09
N SER A 600 35.55 -41.93 21.60
CA SER A 600 36.93 -42.41 21.72
C SER A 600 37.58 -42.09 23.07
N SER A 601 36.99 -41.16 23.85
CA SER A 601 37.56 -40.64 25.11
C SER A 601 37.78 -41.72 26.19
N PHE A 602 37.10 -42.86 26.06
CA PHE A 602 37.23 -43.99 26.99
C PHE A 602 38.36 -44.96 26.61
N LYS A 603 38.88 -44.93 25.38
CA LYS A 603 39.92 -45.87 24.92
C LYS A 603 41.24 -45.72 25.68
N ASP A 604 41.60 -44.48 26.03
CA ASP A 604 42.82 -44.17 26.79
C ASP A 604 42.59 -44.18 28.31
N ALA A 605 41.34 -44.42 28.76
CA ALA A 605 41.01 -44.42 30.17
C ALA A 605 41.51 -45.69 30.87
N ILE A 606 41.29 -46.84 30.25
CA ILE A 606 41.70 -48.16 30.73
C ILE A 606 42.06 -48.99 29.50
N ASN A 607 43.15 -49.76 29.55
CA ASN A 607 43.59 -50.64 28.45
C ASN A 607 42.67 -51.87 28.30
N LEU A 608 41.42 -51.64 27.94
CA LEU A 608 40.38 -52.64 27.73
C LEU A 608 39.66 -52.38 26.42
N ASN A 609 39.26 -53.45 25.73
CA ASN A 609 38.36 -53.33 24.60
C ASN A 609 36.91 -53.10 25.11
N LEU A 610 36.45 -51.87 25.00
CA LEU A 610 35.11 -51.43 25.38
C LEU A 610 34.21 -51.12 24.17
N ASP A 611 34.60 -51.49 22.96
CA ASP A 611 33.97 -51.07 21.70
C ASP A 611 32.46 -51.44 21.61
N ASN A 612 32.00 -52.43 22.38
CA ASN A 612 30.60 -52.87 22.42
C ASN A 612 29.79 -52.34 23.63
N THR A 613 30.34 -51.39 24.39
CA THR A 613 29.70 -50.90 25.63
C THR A 613 28.99 -49.58 25.36
N LYS A 614 27.66 -49.64 25.19
CA LYS A 614 26.84 -48.43 25.01
C LYS A 614 26.73 -47.64 26.32
N SER A 615 26.82 -46.33 26.22
CA SER A 615 26.43 -45.41 27.29
C SER A 615 25.23 -44.60 26.83
N ASP A 616 24.28 -44.39 27.75
CA ASP A 616 23.04 -43.69 27.46
C ASP A 616 23.19 -42.22 27.86
N PHE A 617 22.92 -41.31 26.94
CA PHE A 617 22.91 -39.87 27.20
C PHE A 617 21.46 -39.38 27.22
N PHE A 618 21.05 -38.81 28.34
CA PHE A 618 19.67 -38.41 28.58
C PHE A 618 19.50 -36.90 28.45
N ILE A 619 18.40 -36.52 27.80
CA ILE A 619 17.95 -35.13 27.69
C ILE A 619 16.63 -35.02 28.44
N GLY A 620 16.52 -34.08 29.37
CA GLY A 620 15.36 -33.94 30.25
C GLY A 620 15.00 -32.49 30.56
N GLY A 621 14.08 -32.32 31.51
CA GLY A 621 13.73 -31.02 32.08
C GLY A 621 12.56 -30.33 31.39
N LYS A 622 12.60 -28.99 31.36
CA LYS A 622 11.56 -28.14 30.77
C LYS A 622 12.11 -27.48 29.49
N PRO A 623 11.27 -27.09 28.51
CA PRO A 623 11.76 -26.42 27.29
C PRO A 623 12.67 -25.21 27.52
N ALA A 624 12.43 -24.43 28.59
CA ALA A 624 13.25 -23.27 28.95
C ALA A 624 14.50 -23.60 29.81
N GLY A 625 14.61 -24.83 30.29
CA GLY A 625 15.65 -25.30 31.22
C GLY A 625 15.87 -26.79 31.02
N LEU A 626 16.57 -27.10 29.93
CA LEU A 626 17.00 -28.45 29.61
C LEU A 626 17.97 -28.95 30.68
N THR A 627 18.08 -30.27 30.80
CA THR A 627 19.08 -30.92 31.65
C THR A 627 19.68 -32.08 30.89
N PHE A 628 20.99 -32.27 31.04
CA PHE A 628 21.73 -33.31 30.33
C PHE A 628 22.52 -34.16 31.31
N TYR A 629 22.56 -35.47 31.11
CA TYR A 629 23.45 -36.33 31.85
C TYR A 629 23.84 -37.57 31.06
N LEU A 630 25.03 -38.07 31.36
CA LEU A 630 25.53 -39.36 30.91
C LEU A 630 25.27 -40.40 32.01
N ASP A 631 24.60 -41.49 31.66
CA ASP A 631 24.57 -42.69 32.49
C ASP A 631 25.68 -43.63 32.03
N ASP A 632 26.81 -43.58 32.75
CA ASP A 632 27.98 -44.43 32.55
C ASP A 632 28.00 -45.64 33.50
N THR A 633 26.94 -45.88 34.28
CA THR A 633 26.88 -46.97 35.27
C THR A 633 27.19 -48.32 34.65
N ARG A 634 26.61 -48.59 33.46
CA ARG A 634 26.82 -49.83 32.70
C ARG A 634 28.27 -49.96 32.25
N LEU A 635 28.86 -48.86 31.77
CA LEU A 635 30.24 -48.78 31.31
C LEU A 635 31.22 -49.06 32.45
N LEU A 636 31.02 -48.42 33.61
CA LEU A 636 31.85 -48.58 34.80
C LEU A 636 31.81 -50.01 35.33
N LYS A 637 30.61 -50.59 35.48
CA LYS A 637 30.44 -51.97 35.97
C LYS A 637 31.06 -53.01 35.02
N ARG A 638 30.91 -52.83 33.70
CA ARG A 638 31.51 -53.72 32.70
C ARG A 638 33.04 -53.64 32.72
N SER A 639 33.59 -52.44 32.87
CA SER A 639 35.04 -52.22 32.95
C SER A 639 35.62 -52.89 34.20
N ALA A 640 34.95 -52.76 35.35
CA ALA A 640 35.36 -53.43 36.58
C ALA A 640 35.39 -54.96 36.44
N TRP A 641 34.34 -55.55 35.82
CA TRP A 641 34.29 -56.99 35.55
C TRP A 641 35.46 -57.48 34.68
N LEU A 642 35.80 -56.72 33.62
CA LEU A 642 36.90 -57.08 32.73
C LEU A 642 38.27 -57.00 33.42
N LEU A 643 38.49 -56.00 34.27
CA LEU A 643 39.73 -55.84 35.06
C LEU A 643 39.88 -56.97 36.10
N GLN A 644 38.79 -57.29 36.79
CA GLN A 644 38.77 -58.30 37.83
C GLN A 644 39.02 -59.73 37.30
N ARG A 645 38.70 -60.03 36.04
CA ARG A 645 38.98 -61.35 35.44
C ARG A 645 40.46 -61.77 35.51
N ASN A 646 41.37 -60.83 35.77
CA ASN A 646 42.80 -61.05 35.83
C ASN A 646 43.37 -61.07 37.27
N ILE A 647 42.54 -61.15 38.33
CA ILE A 647 42.98 -61.04 39.74
C ILE A 647 42.47 -62.22 40.60
N ASP A 648 43.36 -62.78 41.44
CA ASP A 648 43.12 -63.95 42.31
C ASP A 648 42.49 -63.60 43.69
N GLN A 649 41.59 -62.62 43.76
CA GLN A 649 40.97 -62.19 45.03
C GLN A 649 39.46 -62.47 45.08
N GLU A 650 39.05 -63.52 45.81
CA GLU A 650 37.65 -64.00 45.88
C GLU A 650 36.64 -62.97 46.40
N HIS A 651 37.02 -62.12 47.35
CA HIS A 651 36.07 -61.18 47.97
C HIS A 651 35.70 -60.04 47.00
N THR A 652 36.70 -59.37 46.42
CA THR A 652 36.48 -58.35 45.37
C THR A 652 35.76 -58.95 44.16
N LYS A 653 36.00 -60.24 43.88
CA LYS A 653 35.30 -60.98 42.84
C LYS A 653 33.81 -61.15 43.08
N SER A 654 33.41 -61.59 44.28
CA SER A 654 32.00 -61.75 44.64
C SER A 654 31.23 -60.43 44.62
N LEU A 655 31.84 -59.33 45.09
CA LEU A 655 31.23 -58.00 45.09
C LEU A 655 30.93 -57.50 43.68
N ILE A 656 31.93 -57.56 42.78
CA ILE A 656 31.78 -57.09 41.40
C ILE A 656 30.80 -57.98 40.62
N GLU A 657 30.83 -59.31 40.80
CA GLU A 657 29.84 -60.22 40.23
C GLU A 657 28.41 -59.85 40.67
N GLY A 658 28.19 -59.55 41.95
CA GLY A 658 26.89 -59.08 42.47
C GLY A 658 26.45 -57.74 41.84
N LEU A 659 27.37 -56.78 41.72
CA LEU A 659 27.09 -55.47 41.13
C LEU A 659 26.80 -55.52 39.63
N VAL A 660 27.48 -56.40 38.88
CA VAL A 660 27.22 -56.61 37.45
C VAL A 660 25.87 -57.28 37.25
N ASN A 661 25.57 -58.33 38.03
CA ASN A 661 24.29 -59.06 37.95
C ASN A 661 23.07 -58.22 38.38
N SER A 662 23.28 -57.10 39.09
CA SER A 662 22.23 -56.14 39.42
C SER A 662 21.78 -55.25 38.24
N VAL A 663 22.52 -55.27 37.13
CA VAL A 663 22.12 -54.55 35.91
C VAL A 663 21.21 -55.48 35.09
N PRO A 664 19.94 -55.12 34.83
CA PRO A 664 19.07 -55.97 34.03
C PRO A 664 19.65 -56.17 32.63
N ASN A 665 19.78 -57.43 32.20
CA ASN A 665 20.12 -57.82 30.83
C ASN A 665 18.95 -57.45 29.91
N THR A 666 18.95 -56.24 29.35
CA THR A 666 18.03 -55.85 28.29
C THR A 666 18.78 -55.82 26.96
N GLU A 667 18.89 -56.99 26.34
CA GLU A 667 19.18 -57.12 24.90
C GLU A 667 17.91 -57.02 24.04
N ASN A 668 16.75 -56.75 24.63
CA ASN A 668 15.52 -56.41 23.91
C ASN A 668 14.70 -55.39 24.70
N GLU A 669 14.78 -54.11 24.31
CA GLU A 669 13.66 -53.14 24.32
C GLU A 669 14.04 -51.88 23.52
#